data_AF-A0A841L5U2-F1
#
_entry.id   AF-A0A841L5U2-F1
#
_cell.length_a   1.000
_cell.length_b   1.000
_cell.length_c   1.000
_cell.angle_alpha   90.00
_cell.angle_beta   90.00
_cell.angle_gamma   90.00
#
_symmetry.space_group_name_H-M   'P 1'
#
loop_
_entity.id
_entity.type
_entity.pdbx_description
1 polymer ?
#
loop_
_entity_poly.entity_id
_entity_poly.type
_entity_poly.pdbx_seq_one_letter_code
_entity_poly.pdbx_strand_id
1 'polypeptide(L)'
;MIEKYELMPYKRKQSGQAKALLGSKRIGLFYGTKQILFLSIIGFLLGRASILDGLAPFGIAYFTVLLAKERKNALVGVGIILGTMTVVDAGSWGKYGFALLLSWVVFYFIKDKIQRNVFKTALVSGTIMFLAGILYGIFSDLYIYDLFMIGFESVVTFVFVYILSYAVPIALQKTNRKILSNEELICIAITAAVLISGFADISIRDYALKNVLGILLTLIFAYNGGASVGASVGVTIGIITSMSTIGTPTVIGIYAFSGLLAGIFKDLGKLGSSMGIIMGNAILTFYINGSTEVILQFEEIVMAFIIFMLIPKSILGYTEKFVNANGGSVQLDKAYSERIRRITFDRLKEFSHAFSELAVTYGQILERNRLIDQQEIAGIIDQVVNKVCSQCGMCRSCWKNGFYSSYNDLVEIITLLESSGRIKEDKIPTILKKRCIRLEMLLQTIYDQFEIYKIHYKWENKLFESRQLVAEQFQGVSEILHRLGKEINMDVHFKTDIEDALYVAFDKAGIVVNKITVFEKENGKMEVTVEKRSCYDRKQCDEKIAPIVSQVMGVEFIRKNQHCTTDDSTDNCVFQLVAAEKYRASTGVARASKDNGHICGDSYTMMDLQDGKYMIALSDGMGSGEKAAKESTTTITLLEQLLEAGFDQETAIKTINSILVLKSSDEIFSTIDLSIIDLYTGRLDCIKIGAASSFIKRGNGEIEIIKSTSLPIGILSKIDFDSFGKKLGQGDFVIMMSDGILDADKQTDIKENWVIAALQSIHSRNPQVIADELMNMAIEKYGDRIEDDMTVLVTKIWESK
;
A
#
# COMPACT_ATOMS: atom_id res chain seq x y z
N MET A 1 -33.36 20.46 31.45
CA MET A 1 -32.79 21.58 30.67
C MET A 1 -31.76 20.98 29.74
N ILE A 2 -32.14 20.88 28.46
CA ILE A 2 -31.32 20.33 27.37
C ILE A 2 -30.88 21.56 26.58
N GLU A 3 -29.60 21.93 26.64
CA GLU A 3 -29.06 23.02 25.84
C GLU A 3 -28.78 22.54 24.41
N LYS A 4 -29.49 23.17 23.46
CA LYS A 4 -29.33 23.02 22.02
C LYS A 4 -28.03 23.68 21.58
N TYR A 5 -27.11 22.90 21.03
CA TYR A 5 -26.05 23.43 20.16
C TYR A 5 -26.65 23.67 18.76
N GLU A 6 -26.75 24.94 18.37
CA GLU A 6 -27.06 25.36 17.00
C GLU A 6 -25.88 25.05 16.07
N LEU A 7 -26.05 24.06 15.20
CA LEU A 7 -25.14 23.82 14.07
C LEU A 7 -25.39 24.89 13.00
N MET A 8 -24.41 25.77 12.79
CA MET A 8 -24.39 26.71 11.67
C MET A 8 -24.44 25.96 10.32
N PRO A 9 -25.28 26.38 9.35
CA PRO A 9 -25.32 25.75 8.04
C PRO A 9 -24.10 26.17 7.21
N TYR A 10 -23.22 25.22 6.92
CA TYR A 10 -22.10 25.37 5.98
C TYR A 10 -22.64 25.69 4.57
N LYS A 11 -22.62 26.99 4.22
CA LYS A 11 -23.02 27.50 2.91
C LYS A 11 -21.82 27.40 1.97
N ARG A 12 -21.78 26.35 1.15
CA ARG A 12 -20.74 26.12 0.14
C ARG A 12 -20.75 27.26 -0.88
N LYS A 13 -19.79 28.18 -0.78
CA LYS A 13 -19.54 29.25 -1.76
C LYS A 13 -19.05 28.58 -3.05
N GLN A 14 -19.92 28.46 -4.06
CA GLN A 14 -19.52 28.03 -5.40
C GLN A 14 -18.71 29.17 -6.04
N SER A 15 -17.39 29.03 -6.07
CA SER A 15 -16.52 29.86 -6.89
C SER A 15 -16.77 29.56 -8.37
N GLY A 16 -16.88 30.63 -9.15
CA GLY A 16 -17.25 30.60 -10.55
C GLY A 16 -16.15 29.99 -11.41
N GLN A 17 -16.53 28.96 -12.17
CA GLN A 17 -15.99 28.60 -13.51
C GLN A 17 -16.84 27.50 -14.18
N ALA A 18 -17.74 26.82 -13.45
CA ALA A 18 -18.63 25.79 -14.02
C ALA A 18 -19.86 26.32 -14.80
N LYS A 19 -20.10 27.64 -14.85
CA LYS A 19 -21.27 28.23 -15.55
C LYS A 19 -21.01 28.52 -17.03
N ALA A 20 -19.77 28.45 -17.51
CA ALA A 20 -19.41 28.71 -18.91
C ALA A 20 -19.48 27.48 -19.83
N LEU A 21 -19.68 26.28 -19.29
CA LEU A 21 -19.83 25.02 -20.06
C LEU A 21 -21.29 24.55 -20.22
N LEU A 22 -22.26 25.25 -19.63
CA LEU A 22 -23.70 24.95 -19.76
C LEU A 22 -24.34 25.66 -20.97
N GLY A 23 -23.61 25.65 -22.08
CA GLY A 23 -24.05 26.12 -23.39
C GLY A 23 -24.15 25.00 -24.43
N SER A 24 -24.62 23.80 -24.08
CA SER A 24 -24.79 22.70 -25.05
C SER A 24 -26.09 21.89 -24.86
N LYS A 25 -27.23 22.58 -24.69
CA LYS A 25 -28.57 21.95 -24.74
C LYS A 25 -28.89 21.25 -26.07
N ARG A 26 -28.08 21.43 -27.14
CA ARG A 26 -28.30 20.79 -28.45
C ARG A 26 -27.58 19.45 -28.64
N ILE A 27 -26.52 19.13 -27.87
CA ILE A 27 -25.72 17.90 -28.08
C ILE A 27 -26.29 16.70 -27.28
N GLY A 28 -26.98 16.96 -26.16
CA GLY A 28 -27.69 15.93 -25.39
C GLY A 28 -28.96 15.37 -26.03
N LEU A 29 -29.51 16.02 -27.06
CA LEU A 29 -30.69 15.51 -27.78
C LEU A 29 -30.33 14.37 -28.75
N PHE A 30 -29.15 14.44 -29.36
CA PHE A 30 -28.72 13.53 -30.44
C PHE A 30 -28.29 12.14 -29.92
N TYR A 31 -27.71 12.09 -28.71
CA TYR A 31 -27.38 10.82 -28.04
C TYR A 31 -28.61 10.10 -27.50
N GLY A 32 -29.61 10.85 -27.01
CA GLY A 32 -30.89 10.29 -26.57
C GLY A 32 -31.68 9.63 -27.71
N THR A 33 -31.64 10.19 -28.91
CA THR A 33 -32.35 9.64 -30.09
C THR A 33 -31.82 8.28 -30.55
N LYS A 34 -30.50 8.04 -30.51
CA LYS A 34 -29.94 6.72 -30.91
C LYS A 34 -30.30 5.62 -29.92
N GLN A 35 -30.30 5.92 -28.62
CA GLN A 35 -30.68 4.96 -27.58
C GLN A 35 -32.17 4.63 -27.65
N ILE A 36 -33.04 5.63 -27.84
CA ILE A 36 -34.48 5.42 -27.98
C ILE A 36 -34.81 4.63 -29.25
N LEU A 37 -34.09 4.87 -30.37
CA LEU A 37 -34.24 4.09 -31.60
C LEU A 37 -33.91 2.61 -31.37
N PHE A 38 -32.78 2.31 -30.70
CA PHE A 38 -32.40 0.94 -30.36
C PHE A 38 -33.43 0.25 -29.45
N LEU A 39 -33.90 0.96 -28.42
CA LEU A 39 -34.96 0.45 -27.53
C LEU A 39 -36.29 0.20 -28.25
N SER A 40 -36.59 0.99 -29.29
CA SER A 40 -37.79 0.85 -30.11
C SER A 40 -37.71 -0.36 -31.05
N ILE A 41 -36.52 -0.70 -31.55
CA ILE A 41 -36.29 -1.94 -32.33
C ILE A 41 -36.52 -3.17 -31.45
N ILE A 42 -36.00 -3.16 -30.22
CA ILE A 42 -36.26 -4.21 -29.22
C ILE A 42 -37.75 -4.29 -28.91
N GLY A 43 -38.41 -3.13 -28.74
CA GLY A 43 -39.86 -3.05 -28.54
C GLY A 43 -40.68 -3.63 -29.69
N PHE A 44 -40.25 -3.42 -30.93
CA PHE A 44 -40.88 -3.99 -32.12
C PHE A 44 -40.81 -5.53 -32.13
N LEU A 45 -39.64 -6.11 -31.84
CA LEU A 45 -39.46 -7.56 -31.78
C LEU A 45 -40.27 -8.19 -30.63
N LEU A 46 -40.29 -7.57 -29.45
CA LEU A 46 -41.12 -8.04 -28.33
C LEU A 46 -42.63 -7.87 -28.59
N GLY A 47 -43.02 -6.91 -29.43
CA GLY A 47 -44.40 -6.75 -29.89
C GLY A 47 -44.84 -7.83 -30.88
N ARG A 48 -43.91 -8.40 -31.67
CA ARG A 48 -44.17 -9.54 -32.55
C ARG A 48 -44.25 -10.88 -31.82
N ALA A 49 -43.60 -11.00 -30.67
CA ALA A 49 -43.60 -12.25 -29.92
C ALA A 49 -45.02 -12.56 -29.42
N SER A 50 -45.63 -13.61 -29.95
CA SER A 50 -46.97 -14.06 -29.58
C SER A 50 -46.93 -15.45 -28.94
N ILE A 51 -47.96 -15.74 -28.14
CA ILE A 51 -48.23 -17.03 -27.51
C ILE A 51 -49.60 -17.51 -27.98
N LEU A 52 -49.76 -18.83 -28.25
CA LEU A 52 -51.04 -19.47 -28.55
C LEU A 52 -51.84 -18.74 -29.65
N ASP A 53 -51.17 -18.37 -30.74
CA ASP A 53 -51.79 -17.79 -31.95
C ASP A 53 -52.70 -16.57 -31.68
N GLY A 54 -52.20 -15.56 -30.95
CA GLY A 54 -52.87 -14.25 -30.86
C GLY A 54 -52.62 -13.41 -29.59
N LEU A 55 -51.99 -13.96 -28.55
CA LEU A 55 -51.68 -13.22 -27.32
C LEU A 55 -50.28 -12.61 -27.36
N ALA A 56 -50.14 -11.30 -27.14
CA ALA A 56 -48.87 -10.57 -27.22
C ALA A 56 -48.53 -9.79 -25.92
N PRO A 57 -48.32 -10.47 -24.78
CA PRO A 57 -48.12 -9.82 -23.47
C PRO A 57 -46.74 -9.15 -23.31
N PHE A 58 -45.72 -9.57 -24.06
CA PHE A 58 -44.33 -9.19 -23.80
C PHE A 58 -44.03 -7.73 -24.13
N GLY A 59 -44.63 -7.19 -25.20
CA GLY A 59 -44.48 -5.79 -25.57
C GLY A 59 -44.96 -4.84 -24.48
N ILE A 60 -46.12 -5.14 -23.87
CA ILE A 60 -46.69 -4.34 -22.77
C ILE A 60 -45.84 -4.45 -21.51
N ALA A 61 -45.38 -5.67 -21.17
CA ALA A 61 -44.48 -5.88 -20.05
C ALA A 61 -43.20 -5.03 -20.18
N TYR A 62 -42.60 -5.00 -21.37
CA TYR A 62 -41.42 -4.19 -21.65
C TYR A 62 -41.69 -2.67 -21.57
N PHE A 63 -42.83 -2.22 -22.09
CA PHE A 63 -43.22 -0.80 -22.04
C PHE A 63 -43.34 -0.27 -20.60
N THR A 64 -44.00 -1.05 -19.74
CA THR A 64 -44.20 -0.65 -18.32
C THR A 64 -42.89 -0.55 -17.55
N VAL A 65 -41.94 -1.48 -17.75
CA VAL A 65 -40.61 -1.44 -17.14
C VAL A 65 -39.81 -0.20 -17.59
N LEU A 66 -39.88 0.16 -18.88
CA LEU A 66 -39.18 1.34 -19.41
C LEU A 66 -39.76 2.66 -18.90
N LEU A 67 -41.09 2.77 -18.80
CA LEU A 67 -41.78 3.94 -18.25
C LEU A 67 -41.51 4.14 -16.76
N ALA A 68 -41.45 3.05 -16.00
CA ALA A 68 -41.09 3.09 -14.58
C ALA A 68 -39.70 3.71 -14.34
N LYS A 69 -38.78 3.57 -15.30
CA LYS A 69 -37.43 4.13 -15.25
C LYS A 69 -37.38 5.60 -15.71
N GLU A 70 -37.75 5.88 -16.96
CA GLU A 70 -37.69 7.25 -17.54
C GLU A 70 -38.92 7.58 -18.37
N ARG A 71 -39.49 8.78 -18.17
CA ARG A 71 -40.71 9.24 -18.87
C ARG A 71 -40.48 9.44 -20.38
N LYS A 72 -39.24 9.69 -20.79
CA LYS A 72 -38.86 9.92 -22.19
C LYS A 72 -38.96 8.66 -23.06
N ASN A 73 -39.03 7.47 -22.44
CA ASN A 73 -39.12 6.19 -23.14
C ASN A 73 -40.54 5.88 -23.64
N ALA A 74 -41.52 6.77 -23.45
CA ALA A 74 -42.87 6.59 -23.97
C ALA A 74 -42.90 6.40 -25.51
N LEU A 75 -41.92 6.94 -26.23
CA LEU A 75 -41.78 6.78 -27.68
C LEU A 75 -41.55 5.32 -28.12
N VAL A 76 -41.05 4.45 -27.23
CA VAL A 76 -40.87 3.01 -27.51
C VAL A 76 -42.21 2.31 -27.75
N GLY A 77 -43.31 2.85 -27.22
CA GLY A 77 -44.66 2.34 -27.45
C GLY A 77 -45.05 2.29 -28.94
N VAL A 78 -44.52 3.20 -29.76
CA VAL A 78 -44.75 3.21 -31.21
C VAL A 78 -44.16 1.95 -31.86
N GLY A 79 -42.95 1.56 -31.45
CA GLY A 79 -42.31 0.34 -31.95
C GLY A 79 -43.09 -0.91 -31.59
N ILE A 80 -43.61 -0.98 -30.35
CA ILE A 80 -44.40 -2.12 -29.87
C ILE A 80 -45.72 -2.25 -30.66
N ILE A 81 -46.44 -1.15 -30.87
CA ILE A 81 -47.70 -1.16 -31.65
C ILE A 81 -47.43 -1.66 -33.06
N LEU A 82 -46.42 -1.10 -33.74
CA LEU A 82 -46.03 -1.56 -35.08
C LEU A 82 -45.68 -3.05 -35.12
N GLY A 83 -45.05 -3.58 -34.06
CA GLY A 83 -44.78 -5.01 -33.93
C GLY A 83 -46.06 -5.83 -33.79
N THR A 84 -46.94 -5.44 -32.87
CA THR A 84 -48.21 -6.15 -32.63
C THR A 84 -49.12 -6.16 -33.87
N MET A 85 -49.11 -5.10 -34.68
CA MET A 85 -49.89 -5.02 -35.92
C MET A 85 -49.47 -6.03 -36.99
N THR A 86 -48.25 -6.56 -36.90
CA THR A 86 -47.75 -7.53 -37.91
C THR A 86 -48.14 -8.97 -37.63
N VAL A 87 -48.57 -9.29 -36.41
CA VAL A 87 -48.84 -10.68 -35.98
C VAL A 87 -50.26 -10.87 -35.48
N VAL A 88 -50.89 -9.82 -34.93
CA VAL A 88 -52.22 -9.91 -34.32
C VAL A 88 -53.29 -9.38 -35.28
N ASP A 89 -54.45 -10.04 -35.32
CA ASP A 89 -55.62 -9.64 -36.10
C ASP A 89 -56.09 -8.20 -35.83
N ALA A 90 -56.62 -7.55 -36.87
CA ALA A 90 -57.01 -6.14 -36.86
C ALA A 90 -58.03 -5.76 -35.77
N GLY A 91 -58.87 -6.71 -35.33
CA GLY A 91 -59.81 -6.49 -34.22
C GLY A 91 -59.12 -6.24 -32.88
N SER A 92 -58.02 -6.95 -32.61
CA SER A 92 -57.33 -6.91 -31.32
C SER A 92 -56.35 -5.74 -31.16
N TRP A 93 -56.11 -4.94 -32.21
CA TRP A 93 -55.23 -3.76 -32.14
C TRP A 93 -55.72 -2.73 -31.11
N GLY A 94 -57.04 -2.58 -30.99
CA GLY A 94 -57.66 -1.68 -30.01
C GLY A 94 -57.32 -2.05 -28.57
N LYS A 95 -57.22 -3.35 -28.26
CA LYS A 95 -56.88 -3.88 -26.93
C LYS A 95 -55.47 -3.47 -26.50
N TYR A 96 -54.46 -3.76 -27.34
CA TYR A 96 -53.06 -3.44 -27.01
C TYR A 96 -52.77 -1.94 -27.07
N GLY A 97 -53.40 -1.21 -28.00
CA GLY A 97 -53.32 0.26 -28.06
C GLY A 97 -53.88 0.94 -26.81
N PHE A 98 -55.04 0.47 -26.32
CA PHE A 98 -55.63 0.95 -25.08
C PHE A 98 -54.77 0.62 -23.86
N ALA A 99 -54.22 -0.60 -23.79
CA ALA A 99 -53.32 -1.01 -22.71
C ALA A 99 -52.05 -0.16 -22.63
N LEU A 100 -51.46 0.23 -23.77
CA LEU A 100 -50.29 1.12 -23.82
C LEU A 100 -50.64 2.55 -23.41
N LEU A 101 -51.77 3.09 -23.85
CA LEU A 101 -52.23 4.42 -23.44
C LEU A 101 -52.50 4.47 -21.93
N LEU A 102 -53.21 3.47 -21.41
CA LEU A 102 -53.53 3.37 -19.99
C LEU A 102 -52.27 3.18 -19.14
N SER A 103 -51.31 2.38 -19.61
CA SER A 103 -49.98 2.27 -18.99
C SER A 103 -49.24 3.61 -18.96
N TRP A 104 -49.26 4.38 -20.05
CA TRP A 104 -48.63 5.69 -20.10
C TRP A 104 -49.27 6.67 -19.10
N VAL A 105 -50.60 6.73 -19.03
CA VAL A 105 -51.32 7.61 -18.10
C VAL A 105 -51.08 7.22 -16.65
N VAL A 106 -51.22 5.93 -16.30
CA VAL A 106 -51.05 5.46 -14.91
C VAL A 106 -49.63 5.69 -14.41
N PHE A 107 -48.62 5.35 -15.21
CA PHE A 107 -47.22 5.57 -14.84
C PHE A 107 -46.80 7.05 -14.94
N TYR A 108 -47.54 7.91 -15.63
CA TYR A 108 -47.33 9.37 -15.58
C TYR A 108 -47.67 9.93 -14.20
N PHE A 109 -48.79 9.48 -13.60
CA PHE A 109 -49.27 9.97 -12.30
C PHE A 109 -48.66 9.27 -11.08
N ILE A 110 -48.39 7.96 -11.14
CA ILE A 110 -48.04 7.16 -9.94
C ILE A 110 -46.54 6.78 -9.89
N LYS A 111 -45.70 7.34 -10.77
CA LYS A 111 -44.26 7.01 -10.87
C LYS A 111 -43.53 7.04 -9.52
N ASP A 112 -43.65 8.15 -8.79
CA ASP A 112 -42.81 8.44 -7.63
C ASP A 112 -43.11 7.53 -6.42
N LYS A 113 -44.29 6.88 -6.39
CA LYS A 113 -44.75 6.02 -5.30
C LYS A 113 -44.50 4.52 -5.55
N ILE A 114 -44.32 4.12 -6.82
CA ILE A 114 -44.24 2.72 -7.25
C ILE A 114 -42.81 2.30 -7.63
N GLN A 115 -41.93 3.24 -7.99
CA GLN A 115 -40.59 2.95 -8.54
C GLN A 115 -39.68 2.10 -7.64
N ARG A 116 -39.95 2.02 -6.33
CA ARG A 116 -39.11 1.28 -5.37
C ARG A 116 -39.45 -0.19 -5.21
N ASN A 117 -40.56 -0.69 -5.76
CA ASN A 117 -40.96 -2.08 -5.54
C ASN A 117 -41.44 -2.77 -6.83
N VAL A 118 -40.63 -3.72 -7.32
CA VAL A 118 -40.86 -4.50 -8.54
C VAL A 118 -42.20 -5.23 -8.52
N PHE A 119 -42.60 -5.74 -7.35
CA PHE A 119 -43.87 -6.45 -7.21
C PHE A 119 -45.07 -5.54 -7.51
N LYS A 120 -45.01 -4.27 -7.06
CA LYS A 120 -46.07 -3.29 -7.31
C LYS A 120 -46.14 -2.89 -8.79
N THR A 121 -45.00 -2.74 -9.46
CA THR A 121 -44.98 -2.47 -10.91
C THR A 121 -45.57 -3.62 -11.72
N ALA A 122 -45.25 -4.87 -11.37
CA ALA A 122 -45.78 -6.06 -12.03
C ALA A 122 -47.29 -6.19 -11.81
N LEU A 123 -47.76 -6.00 -10.57
CA LEU A 123 -49.18 -6.06 -10.22
C LEU A 123 -50.00 -5.04 -11.01
N VAL A 124 -49.53 -3.80 -11.09
CA VAL A 124 -50.20 -2.73 -11.85
C VAL A 124 -50.23 -3.05 -13.34
N SER A 125 -49.15 -3.60 -13.90
CA SER A 125 -49.12 -3.97 -15.32
C SER A 125 -50.12 -5.10 -15.66
N GLY A 126 -50.18 -6.14 -14.82
CA GLY A 126 -51.14 -7.23 -14.98
C GLY A 126 -52.60 -6.76 -14.88
N THR A 127 -52.92 -5.85 -13.95
CA THR A 127 -54.29 -5.32 -13.83
C THR A 127 -54.67 -4.42 -15.00
N ILE A 128 -53.72 -3.65 -15.55
CA ILE A 128 -53.94 -2.86 -16.77
C ILE A 128 -54.27 -3.77 -17.95
N MET A 129 -53.54 -4.88 -18.09
CA MET A 129 -53.79 -5.83 -19.17
C MET A 129 -55.15 -6.53 -19.03
N PHE A 130 -55.53 -6.90 -17.81
CA PHE A 130 -56.83 -7.50 -17.52
C PHE A 130 -57.99 -6.55 -17.84
N LEU A 131 -57.88 -5.28 -17.43
CA LEU A 131 -58.88 -4.25 -17.72
C LEU A 131 -58.99 -3.96 -19.22
N ALA A 132 -57.86 -3.88 -19.92
CA ALA A 132 -57.85 -3.72 -21.38
C ALA A 132 -58.51 -4.90 -22.10
N GLY A 133 -58.26 -6.13 -21.63
CA GLY A 133 -58.90 -7.34 -22.14
C GLY A 133 -60.39 -7.40 -21.89
N ILE A 134 -60.87 -7.06 -20.68
CA ILE A 134 -62.31 -7.00 -20.37
C ILE A 134 -62.99 -5.92 -21.21
N LEU A 135 -62.38 -4.73 -21.34
CA LEU A 135 -62.96 -3.65 -22.13
C LEU A 135 -63.11 -4.07 -23.60
N TYR A 136 -62.09 -4.72 -24.17
CA TYR A 136 -62.19 -5.31 -25.51
C TYR A 136 -63.28 -6.38 -25.62
N GLY A 137 -63.38 -7.25 -24.61
CA GLY A 137 -64.43 -8.26 -24.51
C GLY A 137 -65.84 -7.69 -24.30
N ILE A 138 -66.01 -6.42 -23.89
CA ILE A 138 -67.35 -5.81 -23.85
C ILE A 138 -67.79 -5.36 -25.25
N PHE A 139 -66.83 -5.04 -26.13
CA PHE A 139 -67.09 -4.65 -27.53
C PHE A 139 -67.18 -5.83 -28.51
N SER A 140 -66.68 -6.99 -28.11
CA SER A 140 -66.79 -8.26 -28.84
C SER A 140 -67.71 -9.20 -28.04
N ASP A 141 -68.42 -10.17 -28.61
CA ASP A 141 -69.21 -11.09 -27.78
C ASP A 141 -68.29 -11.92 -26.85
N LEU A 142 -68.51 -11.82 -25.53
CA LEU A 142 -67.63 -12.42 -24.51
C LEU A 142 -68.00 -13.87 -24.23
N TYR A 143 -67.09 -14.80 -24.54
CA TYR A 143 -67.20 -16.18 -24.11
C TYR A 143 -66.38 -16.44 -22.83
N ILE A 144 -66.72 -17.51 -22.10
CA ILE A 144 -65.98 -17.95 -20.90
C ILE A 144 -64.52 -18.24 -21.26
N TYR A 145 -64.25 -18.80 -22.45
CA TYR A 145 -62.91 -19.07 -22.94
C TYR A 145 -62.07 -17.79 -23.07
N ASP A 146 -62.65 -16.69 -23.59
CA ASP A 146 -61.93 -15.42 -23.75
C ASP A 146 -61.57 -14.81 -22.40
N LEU A 147 -62.42 -14.98 -21.38
CA LEU A 147 -62.12 -14.56 -20.01
C LEU A 147 -60.91 -15.33 -19.43
N PHE A 148 -60.82 -16.64 -19.69
CA PHE A 148 -59.65 -17.44 -19.31
C PHE A 148 -58.39 -16.97 -20.04
N MET A 149 -58.48 -16.67 -21.34
CA MET A 149 -57.34 -16.19 -22.13
C MET A 149 -56.86 -14.80 -21.69
N ILE A 150 -57.79 -13.87 -21.39
CA ILE A 150 -57.47 -12.56 -20.82
C ILE A 150 -56.79 -12.69 -19.45
N GLY A 151 -57.29 -13.60 -18.60
CA GLY A 151 -56.69 -13.91 -17.31
C GLY A 151 -55.27 -14.46 -17.46
N PHE A 152 -55.07 -15.43 -18.35
CA PHE A 152 -53.77 -16.01 -18.66
C PHE A 152 -52.78 -14.96 -19.14
N GLU A 153 -53.17 -14.12 -20.11
CA GLU A 153 -52.32 -13.07 -20.66
C GLU A 153 -51.91 -12.02 -19.60
N SER A 154 -52.80 -11.72 -18.67
CA SER A 154 -52.52 -10.81 -17.54
C SER A 154 -51.50 -11.39 -16.56
N VAL A 155 -51.58 -12.70 -16.28
CA VAL A 155 -50.59 -13.43 -15.46
C VAL A 155 -49.23 -13.48 -16.15
N VAL A 156 -49.20 -13.77 -17.45
CA VAL A 156 -47.95 -13.77 -18.22
C VAL A 156 -47.32 -12.37 -18.21
N THR A 157 -48.12 -11.32 -18.40
CA THR A 157 -47.64 -9.92 -18.33
C THR A 157 -47.03 -9.61 -16.96
N PHE A 158 -47.67 -10.04 -15.86
CA PHE A 158 -47.14 -9.89 -14.50
C PHE A 158 -45.76 -10.54 -14.34
N VAL A 159 -45.62 -11.82 -14.72
CA VAL A 159 -44.37 -12.58 -14.60
C VAL A 159 -43.26 -11.95 -15.45
N PHE A 160 -43.59 -11.51 -16.67
CA PHE A 160 -42.59 -10.91 -17.56
C PHE A 160 -42.14 -9.51 -17.14
N VAL A 161 -43.00 -8.71 -16.51
CA VAL A 161 -42.55 -7.44 -15.90
C VAL A 161 -41.55 -7.71 -14.78
N TYR A 162 -41.76 -8.75 -13.98
CA TYR A 162 -40.80 -9.16 -12.95
C TYR A 162 -39.45 -9.53 -13.57
N ILE A 163 -39.42 -10.41 -14.58
CA ILE A 163 -38.20 -10.85 -15.27
C ILE A 163 -37.47 -9.67 -15.94
N LEU A 164 -38.19 -8.83 -16.69
CA LEU A 164 -37.61 -7.69 -17.39
C LEU A 164 -37.09 -6.61 -16.44
N SER A 165 -37.66 -6.48 -15.23
CA SER A 165 -37.17 -5.53 -14.24
C SER A 165 -35.74 -5.83 -13.77
N TYR A 166 -35.29 -7.10 -13.82
CA TYR A 166 -33.91 -7.50 -13.53
C TYR A 166 -33.03 -7.40 -14.78
N ALA A 167 -33.53 -7.79 -15.96
CA ALA A 167 -32.74 -7.82 -17.20
C ALA A 167 -32.47 -6.43 -17.83
N VAL A 168 -33.46 -5.55 -17.85
CA VAL A 168 -33.40 -4.24 -18.54
C VAL A 168 -32.40 -3.25 -17.91
N PRO A 169 -32.25 -3.14 -16.57
CA PRO A 169 -31.21 -2.31 -15.97
C PRO A 169 -29.79 -2.71 -16.37
N ILE A 170 -29.52 -4.02 -16.46
CA ILE A 170 -28.21 -4.57 -16.84
C ILE A 170 -27.89 -4.22 -18.30
N ALA A 171 -28.88 -4.30 -19.20
CA ALA A 171 -28.69 -3.95 -20.61
C ALA A 171 -28.51 -2.44 -20.86
N LEU A 172 -29.06 -1.57 -20.00
CA LEU A 172 -29.11 -0.12 -20.24
C LEU A 172 -28.20 0.74 -19.38
N GLN A 173 -27.79 0.29 -18.20
CA GLN A 173 -26.88 1.05 -17.35
C GLN A 173 -25.45 0.57 -17.57
N LYS A 174 -24.52 1.50 -17.81
CA LYS A 174 -23.09 1.26 -17.61
C LYS A 174 -22.84 1.13 -16.10
N THR A 175 -23.25 0.01 -15.51
CA THR A 175 -22.89 -0.30 -14.13
C THR A 175 -21.48 -0.89 -14.11
N ASN A 176 -20.66 -0.47 -13.16
CA ASN A 176 -19.34 -1.05 -12.92
C ASN A 176 -19.41 -2.47 -12.30
N ARG A 177 -20.61 -3.07 -12.22
CA ARG A 177 -20.81 -4.42 -11.69
C ARG A 177 -20.37 -5.43 -12.75
N LYS A 178 -19.34 -6.21 -12.40
CA LYS A 178 -18.75 -7.21 -13.29
C LYS A 178 -19.33 -8.61 -13.11
N ILE A 179 -19.97 -8.91 -11.97
CA ILE A 179 -20.47 -10.25 -11.63
C ILE A 179 -22.00 -10.20 -11.55
N LEU A 180 -22.69 -11.05 -12.32
CA LEU A 180 -24.14 -11.23 -12.30
C LEU A 180 -24.51 -12.46 -11.45
N SER A 181 -25.68 -12.42 -10.80
CA SER A 181 -26.21 -13.61 -10.13
C SER A 181 -26.72 -14.64 -11.14
N ASN A 182 -26.81 -15.91 -10.73
CA ASN A 182 -27.41 -16.96 -11.57
C ASN A 182 -28.87 -16.62 -11.97
N GLU A 183 -29.61 -15.94 -11.09
CA GLU A 183 -30.99 -15.49 -11.34
C GLU A 183 -31.06 -14.38 -12.39
N GLU A 184 -30.13 -13.42 -12.34
CA GLU A 184 -30.02 -12.34 -13.34
C GLU A 184 -29.63 -12.89 -14.72
N LEU A 185 -28.74 -13.89 -14.77
CA LEU A 185 -28.36 -14.60 -15.99
C LEU A 185 -29.55 -15.33 -16.62
N ILE A 186 -30.35 -16.02 -15.80
CA ILE A 186 -31.59 -16.67 -16.25
C ILE A 186 -32.57 -15.61 -16.80
N CYS A 187 -32.74 -14.47 -16.13
CA CYS A 187 -33.63 -13.40 -16.60
C CYS A 187 -33.19 -12.79 -17.95
N ILE A 188 -31.88 -12.62 -18.16
CA ILE A 188 -31.32 -12.15 -19.43
C ILE A 188 -31.55 -13.19 -20.52
N ALA A 189 -31.33 -14.48 -20.23
CA ALA A 189 -31.57 -15.56 -21.17
C ALA A 189 -33.05 -15.67 -21.59
N ILE A 190 -33.98 -15.58 -20.63
CA ILE A 190 -35.43 -15.55 -20.91
C ILE A 190 -35.78 -14.36 -21.80
N THR A 191 -35.25 -13.18 -21.49
CA THR A 191 -35.49 -11.97 -22.29
C THR A 191 -34.97 -12.13 -23.73
N ALA A 192 -33.77 -12.69 -23.89
CA ALA A 192 -33.18 -12.93 -25.20
C ALA A 192 -33.95 -14.00 -26.00
N ALA A 193 -34.43 -15.06 -25.34
CA ALA A 193 -35.23 -16.09 -25.97
C ALA A 193 -36.59 -15.55 -26.48
N VAL A 194 -37.24 -14.67 -25.71
CA VAL A 194 -38.48 -14.00 -26.16
C VAL A 194 -38.21 -13.04 -27.33
N LEU A 195 -37.07 -12.33 -27.33
CA LEU A 195 -36.66 -11.51 -28.47
C LEU A 195 -36.48 -12.35 -29.75
N ILE A 196 -35.91 -13.56 -29.63
CA ILE A 196 -35.76 -14.49 -30.75
C ILE A 196 -37.13 -14.97 -31.27
N SER A 197 -38.11 -15.17 -30.38
CA SER A 197 -39.48 -15.53 -30.78
C SER A 197 -40.13 -14.49 -31.70
N GLY A 198 -39.75 -13.21 -31.60
CA GLY A 198 -40.20 -12.15 -32.50
C GLY A 198 -39.81 -12.33 -33.98
N PHE A 199 -38.96 -13.30 -34.31
CA PHE A 199 -38.57 -13.68 -35.67
C PHE A 199 -39.37 -14.87 -36.24
N ALA A 200 -40.47 -15.27 -35.58
CA ALA A 200 -41.18 -16.54 -35.85
C ALA A 200 -41.59 -16.79 -37.32
N ASP A 201 -42.01 -15.76 -38.07
CA ASP A 201 -42.50 -15.95 -39.45
C ASP A 201 -41.43 -15.75 -40.53
N ILE A 202 -40.14 -15.68 -40.14
CA ILE A 202 -39.03 -15.54 -41.09
C ILE A 202 -38.38 -16.92 -41.29
N SER A 203 -38.79 -17.59 -42.37
CA SER A 203 -38.14 -18.81 -42.84
C SER A 203 -37.20 -18.52 -44.01
N ILE A 204 -36.03 -19.15 -44.00
CA ILE A 204 -35.07 -19.10 -45.12
C ILE A 204 -35.05 -20.49 -45.75
N ARG A 205 -35.63 -20.65 -46.95
CA ARG A 205 -35.67 -21.93 -47.68
C ARG A 205 -36.06 -23.12 -46.77
N ASP A 206 -37.22 -23.00 -46.12
CA ASP A 206 -37.82 -24.00 -45.21
C ASP A 206 -37.19 -24.15 -43.81
N TYR A 207 -36.10 -23.43 -43.49
CA TYR A 207 -35.50 -23.42 -42.15
C TYR A 207 -36.00 -22.26 -41.29
N ALA A 208 -36.33 -22.55 -40.02
CA ALA A 208 -36.84 -21.54 -39.10
C ALA A 208 -35.67 -20.77 -38.46
N LEU A 209 -35.55 -19.47 -38.78
CA LEU A 209 -34.48 -18.62 -38.24
C LEU A 209 -34.46 -18.60 -36.70
N LYS A 210 -35.64 -18.71 -36.07
CA LYS A 210 -35.78 -18.77 -34.61
C LYS A 210 -35.04 -19.96 -33.98
N ASN A 211 -35.05 -21.12 -34.63
CA ASN A 211 -34.40 -22.33 -34.11
C ASN A 211 -32.88 -22.20 -34.18
N VAL A 212 -32.36 -21.69 -35.30
CA VAL A 212 -30.92 -21.43 -35.49
C VAL A 212 -30.39 -20.46 -34.44
N LEU A 213 -31.10 -19.35 -34.21
CA LEU A 213 -30.74 -18.36 -33.18
C LEU A 213 -30.87 -18.93 -31.77
N GLY A 214 -31.89 -19.77 -31.51
CA GLY A 214 -32.07 -20.47 -30.26
C GLY A 214 -30.89 -21.38 -29.92
N ILE A 215 -30.49 -22.24 -30.86
CA ILE A 215 -29.33 -23.14 -30.71
C ILE A 215 -28.03 -22.35 -30.50
N LEU A 216 -27.84 -21.27 -31.28
CA LEU A 216 -26.66 -20.41 -31.14
C LEU A 216 -26.58 -19.78 -29.73
N LEU A 217 -27.71 -19.32 -29.19
CA LEU A 217 -27.76 -18.73 -27.87
C LEU A 217 -27.48 -19.78 -26.79
N THR A 218 -28.03 -20.99 -26.91
CA THR A 218 -27.69 -22.11 -26.02
C THR A 218 -26.19 -22.42 -26.05
N LEU A 219 -25.54 -22.44 -27.22
CA LEU A 219 -24.09 -22.65 -27.33
C LEU A 219 -23.28 -21.58 -26.61
N ILE A 220 -23.61 -20.30 -26.81
CA ILE A 220 -22.88 -19.18 -26.21
C ILE A 220 -22.95 -19.24 -24.67
N PHE A 221 -24.13 -19.51 -24.12
CA PHE A 221 -24.30 -19.58 -22.67
C PHE A 221 -23.77 -20.89 -22.07
N ALA A 222 -23.89 -22.02 -22.77
CA ALA A 222 -23.34 -23.30 -22.32
C ALA A 222 -21.79 -23.29 -22.30
N TYR A 223 -21.17 -22.71 -23.34
CA TYR A 223 -19.71 -22.58 -23.42
C TYR A 223 -19.14 -21.73 -22.28
N ASN A 224 -19.78 -20.58 -21.99
CA ASN A 224 -19.29 -19.65 -20.98
C ASN A 224 -19.75 -20.00 -19.54
N GLY A 225 -20.92 -20.63 -19.38
CA GLY A 225 -21.56 -20.89 -18.08
C GLY A 225 -21.61 -22.33 -17.63
N GLY A 226 -21.14 -23.27 -18.46
CA GLY A 226 -21.14 -24.70 -18.15
C GLY A 226 -22.52 -25.32 -18.13
N ALA A 227 -22.57 -26.54 -17.60
CA ALA A 227 -23.71 -27.46 -17.71
C ALA A 227 -25.03 -26.89 -17.14
N SER A 228 -24.98 -26.23 -15.97
CA SER A 228 -26.18 -25.71 -15.28
C SER A 228 -26.81 -24.53 -16.02
N VAL A 229 -25.99 -23.60 -16.51
CA VAL A 229 -26.45 -22.45 -17.31
C VAL A 229 -26.94 -22.94 -18.66
N GLY A 230 -26.20 -23.84 -19.32
CA GLY A 230 -26.58 -24.44 -20.60
C GLY A 230 -27.95 -25.14 -20.54
N ALA A 231 -28.20 -25.95 -19.50
CA ALA A 231 -29.47 -26.63 -19.30
C ALA A 231 -30.62 -25.64 -19.05
N SER A 232 -30.43 -24.65 -18.17
CA SER A 232 -31.45 -23.64 -17.84
C SER A 232 -31.85 -22.80 -19.04
N VAL A 233 -30.86 -22.37 -19.83
CA VAL A 233 -31.08 -21.64 -21.09
C VAL A 233 -31.77 -22.53 -22.12
N GLY A 234 -31.38 -23.80 -22.21
CA GLY A 234 -32.04 -24.80 -23.06
C GLY A 234 -33.52 -24.97 -22.72
N VAL A 235 -33.88 -25.15 -21.44
CA VAL A 235 -35.28 -25.24 -21.00
C VAL A 235 -36.06 -23.98 -21.41
N THR A 236 -35.47 -22.81 -21.18
CA THR A 236 -36.10 -21.52 -21.47
C THR A 236 -36.43 -21.36 -22.96
N ILE A 237 -35.44 -21.61 -23.83
CA ILE A 237 -35.62 -21.52 -25.29
C ILE A 237 -36.59 -22.58 -25.76
N GLY A 238 -36.51 -23.80 -25.23
CA GLY A 238 -37.43 -24.89 -25.55
C GLY A 238 -38.88 -24.57 -25.20
N ILE A 239 -39.15 -23.97 -24.03
CA ILE A 239 -40.50 -23.54 -23.63
C ILE A 239 -41.02 -22.48 -24.60
N ILE A 240 -40.23 -21.43 -24.86
CA ILE A 240 -40.67 -20.33 -25.72
C ILE A 240 -40.90 -20.80 -27.15
N THR A 241 -40.05 -21.68 -27.67
CA THR A 241 -40.19 -22.27 -29.01
C THR A 241 -41.41 -23.17 -29.09
N SER A 242 -41.63 -24.03 -28.07
CA SER A 242 -42.79 -24.92 -28.00
C SER A 242 -44.12 -24.16 -27.85
N MET A 243 -44.14 -22.99 -27.22
CA MET A 243 -45.35 -22.17 -27.08
C MET A 243 -45.72 -21.40 -28.36
N SER A 244 -44.76 -21.25 -29.29
CA SER A 244 -44.95 -20.58 -30.58
C SER A 244 -45.40 -21.51 -31.70
N THR A 245 -45.31 -22.83 -31.52
CA THR A 245 -45.72 -23.83 -32.51
C THR A 245 -46.74 -24.79 -31.92
N ILE A 246 -47.82 -25.07 -32.63
CA ILE A 246 -48.84 -26.07 -32.23
C ILE A 246 -48.21 -27.47 -32.37
N GLY A 247 -47.47 -27.93 -31.37
CA GLY A 247 -46.72 -29.19 -31.39
C GLY A 247 -46.52 -29.80 -30.00
N THR A 248 -45.99 -31.02 -29.94
CA THR A 248 -45.76 -31.71 -28.65
C THR A 248 -44.65 -31.01 -27.84
N PRO A 249 -44.74 -30.95 -26.50
CA PRO A 249 -43.78 -30.26 -25.63
C PRO A 249 -42.41 -30.94 -25.53
N THR A 250 -42.10 -31.87 -26.44
CA THR A 250 -40.86 -32.67 -26.50
C THR A 250 -39.64 -31.80 -26.82
N VAL A 251 -39.84 -30.67 -27.50
CA VAL A 251 -38.81 -29.67 -27.83
C VAL A 251 -38.09 -29.15 -26.58
N ILE A 252 -38.80 -29.02 -25.47
CA ILE A 252 -38.25 -28.54 -24.20
C ILE A 252 -37.13 -29.47 -23.72
N GLY A 253 -37.38 -30.78 -23.77
CA GLY A 253 -36.40 -31.79 -23.37
C GLY A 253 -35.16 -31.77 -24.26
N ILE A 254 -35.34 -31.59 -25.58
CA ILE A 254 -34.24 -31.63 -26.54
C ILE A 254 -33.27 -30.47 -26.32
N TYR A 255 -33.78 -29.24 -26.19
CA TYR A 255 -32.93 -28.08 -25.92
C TYR A 255 -32.26 -28.14 -24.53
N ALA A 256 -32.98 -28.60 -23.51
CA ALA A 256 -32.45 -28.74 -22.15
C ALA A 256 -31.28 -29.72 -22.08
N PHE A 257 -31.46 -30.91 -22.67
CA PHE A 257 -30.45 -31.97 -22.67
C PHE A 257 -29.25 -31.61 -23.56
N SER A 258 -29.51 -31.02 -24.72
CA SER A 258 -28.45 -30.53 -25.63
C SER A 258 -27.61 -29.43 -25.00
N GLY A 259 -28.25 -28.47 -24.29
CA GLY A 259 -27.55 -27.43 -23.55
C GLY A 259 -26.72 -27.95 -22.37
N LEU A 260 -27.22 -28.97 -21.68
CA LEU A 260 -26.47 -29.65 -20.61
C LEU A 260 -25.18 -30.28 -21.15
N LEU A 261 -25.28 -31.10 -22.20
CA LEU A 261 -24.11 -31.78 -22.80
C LEU A 261 -23.12 -30.78 -23.39
N ALA A 262 -23.59 -29.72 -24.04
CA ALA A 262 -22.75 -28.64 -24.54
C ALA A 262 -21.93 -27.95 -23.42
N GLY A 263 -22.54 -27.81 -22.24
CA GLY A 263 -21.90 -27.22 -21.07
C GLY A 263 -20.93 -28.17 -20.34
N ILE A 264 -21.17 -29.48 -20.39
CA ILE A 264 -20.23 -30.50 -19.87
C ILE A 264 -18.96 -30.52 -20.72
N PHE A 265 -19.10 -30.46 -22.06
CA PHE A 265 -17.96 -30.51 -22.97
C PHE A 265 -17.30 -29.14 -23.24
N LYS A 266 -17.56 -28.13 -22.41
CA LYS A 266 -16.95 -26.80 -22.58
C LYS A 266 -15.41 -26.83 -22.50
N ASP A 267 -14.86 -27.74 -21.70
CA ASP A 267 -13.42 -27.84 -21.43
C ASP A 267 -12.63 -28.35 -22.65
N LEU A 268 -13.31 -29.00 -23.60
CA LEU A 268 -12.78 -29.38 -24.91
C LEU A 268 -12.80 -28.21 -25.92
N GLY A 269 -13.14 -27.01 -25.46
CA GLY A 269 -13.23 -25.80 -26.28
C GLY A 269 -14.50 -25.75 -27.14
N LYS A 270 -14.52 -24.83 -28.12
CA LYS A 270 -15.70 -24.59 -28.97
C LYS A 270 -16.21 -25.83 -29.68
N LEU A 271 -15.29 -26.65 -30.19
CA LEU A 271 -15.62 -27.90 -30.89
C LEU A 271 -16.35 -28.87 -29.96
N GLY A 272 -15.91 -28.99 -28.70
CA GLY A 272 -16.55 -29.81 -27.68
C GLY A 272 -17.98 -29.41 -27.39
N SER A 273 -18.22 -28.13 -27.08
CA SER A 273 -19.58 -27.64 -26.81
C SER A 273 -20.54 -27.84 -27.99
N SER A 274 -20.07 -27.64 -29.22
CA SER A 274 -20.90 -27.85 -30.41
C SER A 274 -21.20 -29.32 -30.69
N MET A 275 -20.23 -30.21 -30.49
CA MET A 275 -20.48 -31.66 -30.53
C MET A 275 -21.48 -32.09 -29.45
N GLY A 276 -21.45 -31.44 -28.28
CA GLY A 276 -22.41 -31.69 -27.19
C GLY A 276 -23.86 -31.47 -27.59
N ILE A 277 -24.17 -30.40 -28.33
CA ILE A 277 -25.54 -30.16 -28.85
C ILE A 277 -25.94 -31.21 -29.87
N ILE A 278 -25.06 -31.52 -30.83
CA ILE A 278 -25.34 -32.52 -31.87
C ILE A 278 -25.64 -33.87 -31.24
N MET A 279 -24.83 -34.27 -30.24
CA MET A 279 -25.01 -35.53 -29.53
C MET A 279 -26.27 -35.53 -28.67
N GLY A 280 -26.58 -34.41 -27.99
CA GLY A 280 -27.81 -34.29 -27.21
C GLY A 280 -29.08 -34.39 -28.05
N ASN A 281 -29.10 -33.74 -29.22
CA ASN A 281 -30.20 -33.86 -30.17
C ASN A 281 -30.34 -35.30 -30.67
N ALA A 282 -29.23 -35.93 -31.12
CA ALA A 282 -29.25 -37.29 -31.65
C ALA A 282 -29.75 -38.33 -30.62
N ILE A 283 -29.26 -38.26 -29.38
CA ILE A 283 -29.66 -39.19 -28.30
C ILE A 283 -31.16 -39.03 -27.99
N LEU A 284 -31.64 -37.80 -27.81
CA LEU A 284 -33.00 -37.59 -27.36
C LEU A 284 -34.04 -37.79 -28.48
N THR A 285 -33.71 -37.42 -29.73
CA THR A 285 -34.57 -37.72 -30.89
C THR A 285 -34.70 -39.23 -31.11
N PHE A 286 -33.61 -39.99 -30.96
CA PHE A 286 -33.66 -41.46 -31.05
C PHE A 286 -34.56 -42.07 -29.95
N TYR A 287 -34.48 -41.55 -28.73
CA TYR A 287 -35.27 -42.03 -27.60
C TYR A 287 -36.78 -41.75 -27.73
N ILE A 288 -37.17 -40.56 -28.21
CA ILE A 288 -38.58 -40.12 -28.19
C ILE A 288 -39.35 -40.62 -29.42
N ASN A 289 -38.80 -40.48 -30.63
CA ASN A 289 -39.60 -40.55 -31.86
C ASN A 289 -39.35 -41.77 -32.75
N GLY A 290 -38.44 -42.68 -32.38
CA GLY A 290 -38.27 -43.97 -33.05
C GLY A 290 -38.01 -43.93 -34.56
N SER A 291 -37.71 -42.75 -35.15
CA SER A 291 -37.26 -42.43 -36.53
C SER A 291 -38.18 -41.67 -37.53
N THR A 292 -39.38 -41.17 -37.19
CA THR A 292 -40.25 -40.53 -38.22
C THR A 292 -40.52 -39.02 -38.14
N GLU A 293 -40.24 -38.33 -37.04
CA GLU A 293 -40.35 -36.85 -37.00
C GLU A 293 -39.11 -36.19 -36.36
N VAL A 294 -38.37 -35.44 -37.19
CA VAL A 294 -37.21 -34.64 -36.78
C VAL A 294 -37.71 -33.24 -36.42
N ILE A 295 -37.79 -32.94 -35.12
CA ILE A 295 -38.35 -31.68 -34.63
C ILE A 295 -37.35 -30.53 -34.73
N LEU A 296 -36.06 -30.80 -34.54
CA LEU A 296 -34.96 -29.88 -34.84
C LEU A 296 -34.18 -30.44 -36.03
N GLN A 297 -34.25 -29.74 -37.15
CA GLN A 297 -33.58 -30.16 -38.38
C GLN A 297 -32.06 -30.09 -38.19
N PHE A 298 -31.35 -31.11 -38.70
CA PHE A 298 -29.90 -31.22 -38.53
C PHE A 298 -29.18 -30.02 -39.17
N GLU A 299 -29.75 -29.50 -40.26
CA GLU A 299 -29.28 -28.34 -40.99
C GLU A 299 -29.31 -27.07 -40.14
N GLU A 300 -30.31 -26.90 -39.26
CA GLU A 300 -30.40 -25.76 -38.34
C GLU A 300 -29.28 -25.78 -37.29
N ILE A 301 -28.91 -26.97 -36.81
CA ILE A 301 -27.81 -27.17 -35.85
C ILE A 301 -26.46 -26.88 -36.53
N VAL A 302 -26.27 -27.35 -37.76
CA VAL A 302 -25.04 -27.09 -38.53
C VAL A 302 -24.88 -25.61 -38.83
N MET A 303 -25.95 -24.90 -39.18
CA MET A 303 -25.92 -23.45 -39.38
C MET A 303 -25.52 -22.71 -38.10
N ALA A 304 -26.11 -23.06 -36.95
CA ALA A 304 -25.75 -22.47 -35.66
C ALA A 304 -24.28 -22.76 -35.27
N PHE A 305 -23.80 -23.98 -35.57
CA PHE A 305 -22.41 -24.38 -35.33
C PHE A 305 -21.42 -23.54 -36.14
N ILE A 306 -21.66 -23.36 -37.45
CA ILE A 306 -20.80 -22.56 -38.32
C ILE A 306 -20.74 -21.12 -37.80
N ILE A 307 -21.88 -20.54 -37.44
CA ILE A 307 -21.95 -19.18 -36.88
C ILE A 307 -21.15 -19.10 -35.58
N PHE A 308 -21.30 -20.07 -34.67
CA PHE A 308 -20.57 -20.10 -33.39
C PHE A 308 -19.05 -20.21 -33.56
N MET A 309 -18.59 -20.96 -34.56
CA MET A 309 -17.18 -21.09 -34.88
C MET A 309 -16.59 -19.77 -35.39
N LEU A 310 -17.33 -19.03 -36.24
CA LEU A 310 -16.91 -17.74 -36.79
C LEU A 310 -16.81 -16.62 -35.75
N ILE A 311 -17.50 -16.70 -34.61
CA ILE A 311 -17.46 -15.67 -33.56
C ILE A 311 -16.06 -15.63 -32.92
N PRO A 312 -15.29 -14.54 -32.97
CA PRO A 312 -13.95 -14.48 -32.37
C PRO A 312 -13.99 -14.68 -30.84
N LYS A 313 -12.93 -15.29 -30.28
CA LYS A 313 -12.80 -15.55 -28.83
C LYS A 313 -12.95 -14.28 -27.99
N SER A 314 -12.57 -13.11 -28.52
CA SER A 314 -12.71 -11.82 -27.83
C SER A 314 -14.15 -11.43 -27.54
N ILE A 315 -15.12 -11.84 -28.39
CA ILE A 315 -16.54 -11.58 -28.17
C ILE A 315 -17.10 -12.56 -27.13
N LEU A 316 -16.66 -13.82 -27.16
CA LEU A 316 -17.03 -14.85 -26.16
C LEU A 316 -16.45 -14.55 -24.77
N GLY A 317 -15.24 -13.99 -24.70
CA GLY A 317 -14.63 -13.55 -23.44
C GLY A 317 -15.32 -12.34 -22.80
N TYR A 318 -16.11 -11.58 -23.57
CA TYR A 318 -16.93 -10.51 -23.00
C TYR A 318 -18.09 -11.09 -22.17
N THR A 319 -18.73 -12.15 -22.66
CA THR A 319 -19.77 -12.90 -21.92
C THR A 319 -19.20 -13.67 -20.73
N GLU A 320 -17.96 -14.17 -20.82
CA GLU A 320 -17.26 -14.82 -19.71
C GLU A 320 -17.15 -13.92 -18.47
N LYS A 321 -16.86 -12.63 -18.65
CA LYS A 321 -16.77 -11.65 -17.55
C LYS A 321 -18.04 -11.60 -16.70
N PHE A 322 -19.21 -11.80 -17.30
CA PHE A 322 -20.50 -11.74 -16.61
C PHE A 322 -20.93 -13.08 -16.02
N VAL A 323 -20.44 -14.19 -16.58
CA VAL A 323 -20.90 -15.55 -16.27
C VAL A 323 -19.97 -16.27 -15.29
N ASN A 324 -18.67 -15.99 -15.30
CA ASN A 324 -17.72 -16.57 -14.35
C ASN A 324 -17.78 -15.86 -12.99
N ALA A 325 -18.72 -16.29 -12.14
CA ALA A 325 -18.74 -15.97 -10.70
C ALA A 325 -17.44 -16.40 -9.98
N ASN A 326 -16.68 -17.35 -10.54
CA ASN A 326 -15.40 -17.82 -10.00
C ASN A 326 -14.18 -17.02 -10.49
N GLY A 327 -14.34 -16.06 -11.40
CA GLY A 327 -13.26 -15.15 -11.86
C GLY A 327 -12.99 -13.99 -10.90
N GLY A 328 -13.58 -13.99 -9.69
CA GLY A 328 -13.41 -12.97 -8.68
C GLY A 328 -12.03 -12.95 -7.99
N SER A 329 -11.14 -13.91 -8.27
CA SER A 329 -9.82 -14.01 -7.63
C SER A 329 -9.02 -12.71 -7.73
N VAL A 330 -8.92 -12.11 -8.92
CA VAL A 330 -8.07 -10.92 -9.15
C VAL A 330 -8.53 -9.68 -8.38
N GLN A 331 -9.81 -9.58 -8.00
CA GLN A 331 -10.35 -8.43 -7.26
C GLN A 331 -10.49 -8.71 -5.76
N LEU A 332 -10.69 -9.98 -5.38
CA LEU A 332 -10.62 -10.44 -3.99
C LEU A 332 -9.17 -10.29 -3.47
N ASP A 333 -8.17 -10.60 -4.29
CA ASP A 333 -6.75 -10.49 -3.92
C ASP A 333 -6.33 -9.04 -3.62
N LYS A 334 -6.87 -8.06 -4.36
CA LYS A 334 -6.61 -6.63 -4.09
C LYS A 334 -7.22 -6.19 -2.76
N ALA A 335 -8.51 -6.48 -2.54
CA ALA A 335 -9.19 -6.11 -1.30
C ALA A 335 -8.61 -6.85 -0.08
N TYR A 336 -8.18 -8.11 -0.27
CA TYR A 336 -7.53 -8.91 0.75
C TYR A 336 -6.12 -8.37 1.07
N SER A 337 -5.34 -8.01 0.05
CA SER A 337 -4.03 -7.36 0.23
C SER A 337 -4.13 -6.00 0.90
N GLU A 338 -5.10 -5.15 0.54
CA GLU A 338 -5.35 -3.86 1.21
C GLU A 338 -5.73 -4.07 2.67
N ARG A 339 -6.55 -5.09 2.95
CA ARG A 339 -6.95 -5.43 4.32
C ARG A 339 -5.79 -5.93 5.16
N ILE A 340 -4.92 -6.79 4.60
CA ILE A 340 -3.70 -7.24 5.28
C ILE A 340 -2.79 -6.06 5.58
N ARG A 341 -2.51 -5.20 4.59
CA ARG A 341 -1.67 -4.00 4.80
C ARG A 341 -2.21 -3.13 5.92
N ARG A 342 -3.53 -2.90 5.95
CA ARG A 342 -4.19 -2.12 7.00
C ARG A 342 -4.06 -2.76 8.38
N ILE A 343 -4.27 -4.08 8.49
CA ILE A 343 -4.11 -4.80 9.75
C ILE A 343 -2.65 -4.73 10.23
N THR A 344 -1.68 -4.90 9.33
CA THR A 344 -0.25 -4.81 9.65
C THR A 344 0.11 -3.40 10.10
N PHE A 345 -0.41 -2.36 9.44
CA PHE A 345 -0.22 -0.97 9.84
C PHE A 345 -0.75 -0.69 11.24
N ASP A 346 -2.01 -1.07 11.50
CA ASP A 346 -2.64 -0.85 12.80
C ASP A 346 -1.85 -1.58 13.91
N ARG A 347 -1.35 -2.80 13.64
CA ARG A 347 -0.48 -3.54 14.57
C ARG A 347 0.86 -2.85 14.82
N LEU A 348 1.55 -2.39 13.77
CA LEU A 348 2.82 -1.67 13.94
C LEU A 348 2.63 -0.35 14.69
N LYS A 349 1.51 0.34 14.45
CA LYS A 349 1.13 1.55 15.17
C LYS A 349 0.85 1.27 16.66
N GLU A 350 0.15 0.18 16.98
CA GLU A 350 -0.04 -0.25 18.37
C GLU A 350 1.31 -0.52 19.06
N PHE A 351 2.24 -1.22 18.38
CA PHE A 351 3.58 -1.45 18.94
C PHE A 351 4.37 -0.16 19.13
N SER A 352 4.39 0.73 18.13
CA SER A 352 5.02 2.05 18.24
C SER A 352 4.49 2.82 19.46
N HIS A 353 3.16 2.86 19.64
CA HIS A 353 2.56 3.52 20.79
C HIS A 353 3.00 2.88 22.13
N ALA A 354 3.02 1.55 22.22
CA ALA A 354 3.47 0.85 23.43
C ALA A 354 4.94 1.18 23.77
N PHE A 355 5.83 1.21 22.77
CA PHE A 355 7.23 1.61 22.98
C PHE A 355 7.37 3.08 23.37
N SER A 356 6.55 3.98 22.79
CA SER A 356 6.53 5.39 23.19
C SER A 356 6.05 5.58 24.63
N GLU A 357 5.02 4.85 25.07
CA GLU A 357 4.57 4.89 26.46
C GLU A 357 5.64 4.37 27.43
N LEU A 358 6.37 3.31 27.06
CA LEU A 358 7.52 2.85 27.83
C LEU A 358 8.61 3.93 27.91
N ALA A 359 8.93 4.59 26.80
CA ALA A 359 9.90 5.69 26.78
C ALA A 359 9.49 6.82 27.75
N VAL A 360 8.23 7.26 27.70
CA VAL A 360 7.70 8.28 28.60
C VAL A 360 7.76 7.82 30.06
N THR A 361 7.39 6.57 30.35
CA THR A 361 7.40 6.02 31.72
C THR A 361 8.80 5.97 32.30
N TYR A 362 9.80 5.58 31.51
CA TYR A 362 11.20 5.56 31.93
C TYR A 362 11.81 6.97 32.05
N GLY A 363 11.36 7.92 31.22
CA GLY A 363 11.83 9.32 31.23
C GLY A 363 11.20 10.23 32.29
N GLN A 364 10.01 9.90 32.80
CA GLN A 364 9.26 10.76 33.74
C GLN A 364 9.69 10.69 35.21
N ILE A 365 10.65 9.85 35.58
CA ILE A 365 11.13 9.77 36.97
C ILE A 365 11.96 11.02 37.26
N LEU A 366 11.32 12.04 37.83
CA LEU A 366 11.84 13.37 38.15
C LEU A 366 13.36 13.44 38.37
N GLU A 367 14.01 14.34 37.62
CA GLU A 367 15.30 14.93 38.01
C GLU A 367 15.16 15.45 39.44
N ARG A 368 15.80 14.78 40.41
CA ARG A 368 16.01 15.32 41.74
C ARG A 368 17.12 16.37 41.62
N ASN A 369 16.76 17.52 41.05
CA ASN A 369 17.68 18.64 40.90
C ASN A 369 18.08 19.16 42.30
N ARG A 370 19.34 18.90 42.65
CA ARG A 370 20.22 19.59 43.61
C ARG A 370 19.58 20.21 44.86
N LEU A 371 19.73 19.46 45.96
CA LEU A 371 20.10 19.81 47.34
C LEU A 371 19.81 18.57 48.18
N ILE A 372 20.61 18.25 49.20
CA ILE A 372 20.24 17.18 50.15
C ILE A 372 18.85 17.53 50.67
N ASP A 373 17.87 16.66 50.41
CA ASP A 373 16.50 16.90 50.85
C ASP A 373 16.49 17.08 52.37
N GLN A 374 15.61 17.92 52.91
CA GLN A 374 15.53 18.11 54.37
C GLN A 374 15.27 16.77 55.08
N GLN A 375 14.57 15.83 54.42
CA GLN A 375 14.37 14.47 54.91
C GLN A 375 15.66 13.64 54.94
N GLU A 376 16.56 13.83 53.98
CA GLU A 376 17.85 13.13 53.92
C GLU A 376 18.82 13.67 54.97
N ILE A 377 18.86 15.00 55.16
CA ILE A 377 19.62 15.62 56.26
C ILE A 377 19.12 15.11 57.61
N ALA A 378 17.80 15.07 57.79
CA ALA A 378 17.19 14.53 59.02
C ALA A 378 17.58 13.06 59.24
N GLY A 379 17.57 12.23 58.18
CA GLY A 379 18.00 10.84 58.25
C GLY A 379 19.46 10.67 58.66
N ILE A 380 20.37 11.50 58.10
CA ILE A 380 21.78 11.51 58.50
C ILE A 380 21.91 11.90 59.98
N ILE A 381 21.22 12.96 60.41
CA ILE A 381 21.25 13.43 61.80
C ILE A 381 20.73 12.34 62.75
N ASP A 382 19.60 11.70 62.44
CA ASP A 382 19.04 10.63 63.28
C ASP A 382 20.01 9.45 63.45
N GLN A 383 20.71 9.06 62.37
CA GLN A 383 21.74 8.01 62.48
C GLN A 383 22.93 8.44 63.34
N VAL A 384 23.40 9.67 63.20
CA VAL A 384 24.48 10.24 64.02
C VAL A 384 24.06 10.30 65.49
N VAL A 385 22.85 10.76 65.77
CA VAL A 385 22.28 10.87 67.12
C VAL A 385 22.14 9.51 67.77
N ASN A 386 21.63 8.51 67.04
CA ASN A 386 21.47 7.15 67.55
C ASN A 386 22.80 6.49 67.86
N LYS A 387 23.85 6.72 67.05
CA LYS A 387 25.18 6.12 67.25
C LYS A 387 26.00 6.81 68.36
N VAL A 388 25.93 8.14 68.48
CA VAL A 388 26.83 8.91 69.37
C VAL A 388 26.09 9.55 70.55
N CYS A 389 24.97 10.25 70.29
CA CYS A 389 24.33 11.09 71.28
C CYS A 389 23.42 10.31 72.25
N SER A 390 22.75 9.23 71.80
CA SER A 390 21.82 8.43 72.60
C SER A 390 22.47 7.84 73.86
N GLN A 391 23.74 7.43 73.75
CA GLN A 391 24.55 6.85 74.81
C GLN A 391 25.45 7.88 75.54
N CYS A 392 25.23 9.17 75.30
CA CYS A 392 26.02 10.26 75.87
C CYS A 392 25.41 10.79 77.18
N GLY A 393 26.23 11.03 78.21
CA GLY A 393 25.78 11.60 79.48
C GLY A 393 25.12 12.98 79.37
N MET A 394 25.41 13.73 78.30
CA MET A 394 24.84 15.06 78.03
C MET A 394 23.62 15.04 77.10
N CYS A 395 23.08 13.86 76.75
CA CYS A 395 21.97 13.71 75.81
C CYS A 395 20.72 14.52 76.21
N ARG A 396 20.33 14.48 77.49
CA ARG A 396 19.19 15.24 78.02
C ARG A 396 19.36 16.75 77.82
N SER A 397 20.57 17.27 78.00
CA SER A 397 20.85 18.70 77.80
C SER A 397 20.78 19.07 76.32
N CYS A 398 21.41 18.28 75.45
CA CYS A 398 21.51 18.59 74.01
C CYS A 398 20.18 18.39 73.27
N TRP A 399 19.45 17.31 73.54
CA TRP A 399 18.29 16.88 72.75
C TRP A 399 16.93 17.11 73.41
N LYS A 400 16.84 17.24 74.75
CA LYS A 400 15.56 17.62 75.43
C LYS A 400 15.46 19.12 75.70
N ASN A 401 16.54 19.75 76.17
CA ASN A 401 16.51 21.17 76.55
C ASN A 401 17.02 22.09 75.43
N GLY A 402 18.02 21.64 74.65
CA GLY A 402 18.70 22.43 73.62
C GLY A 402 18.50 21.93 72.19
N PHE A 403 17.36 21.30 71.89
CA PHE A 403 17.10 20.60 70.62
C PHE A 403 17.44 21.45 69.39
N TYR A 404 16.83 22.65 69.28
CA TYR A 404 17.01 23.52 68.10
C TYR A 404 18.47 23.94 67.88
N SER A 405 19.21 24.23 68.95
CA SER A 405 20.62 24.58 68.83
C SER A 405 21.44 23.38 68.38
N SER A 406 21.26 22.20 68.99
CA SER A 406 22.01 21.00 68.61
C SER A 406 21.71 20.54 67.19
N TYR A 407 20.45 20.64 66.76
CA TYR A 407 20.04 20.30 65.40
C TYR A 407 20.66 21.25 64.38
N ASN A 408 20.57 22.57 64.60
CA ASN A 408 21.16 23.55 63.70
C ASN A 408 22.69 23.43 63.61
N ASP A 409 23.38 23.16 64.73
CA ASP A 409 24.83 22.94 64.75
C ASP A 409 25.22 21.75 63.84
N LEU A 410 24.42 20.67 63.82
CA LEU A 410 24.66 19.52 62.96
C LEU A 410 24.32 19.78 61.49
N VAL A 411 23.23 20.50 61.21
CA VAL A 411 22.87 20.91 59.84
C VAL A 411 23.96 21.81 59.25
N GLU A 412 24.48 22.76 60.03
CA GLU A 412 25.56 23.65 59.62
C GLU A 412 26.84 22.86 59.27
N ILE A 413 27.16 21.83 60.05
CA ILE A 413 28.30 20.95 59.76
C ILE A 413 28.09 20.15 58.47
N ILE A 414 26.90 19.58 58.26
CA ILE A 414 26.60 18.79 57.04
C ILE A 414 26.62 19.68 55.79
N THR A 415 26.10 20.90 55.87
CA THR A 415 26.13 21.88 54.76
C THR A 415 27.55 22.41 54.48
N LEU A 416 28.38 22.56 55.51
CA LEU A 416 29.82 22.84 55.35
C LEU A 416 30.56 21.68 54.66
N LEU A 417 30.20 20.43 54.98
CA LEU A 417 30.74 19.24 54.33
C LEU A 417 30.36 19.17 52.86
N GLU A 418 29.10 19.48 52.52
CA GLU A 418 28.61 19.54 51.14
C GLU A 418 29.38 20.57 50.28
N SER A 419 29.68 21.75 50.85
CA SER A 419 30.33 22.84 50.12
C SER A 419 31.85 22.73 50.02
N SER A 420 32.52 22.15 51.02
CA SER A 420 33.99 22.19 51.11
C SER A 420 34.67 20.81 51.15
N GLY A 421 33.91 19.72 51.27
CA GLY A 421 34.41 18.33 51.30
C GLY A 421 35.24 17.96 52.52
N ARG A 422 35.72 18.94 53.31
CA ARG A 422 36.44 18.76 54.58
C ARG A 422 36.13 19.90 55.53
N ILE A 423 35.87 19.56 56.78
CA ILE A 423 35.71 20.51 57.89
C ILE A 423 37.10 20.96 58.36
N LYS A 424 37.41 22.24 58.18
CA LYS A 424 38.55 22.88 58.87
C LYS A 424 38.17 23.12 60.34
N GLU A 425 39.08 22.89 61.28
CA GLU A 425 38.83 23.06 62.72
C GLU A 425 38.31 24.46 63.09
N ASP A 426 38.70 25.47 62.31
CA ASP A 426 38.37 26.89 62.50
C ASP A 426 36.91 27.21 62.19
N LYS A 427 36.20 26.32 61.47
CA LYS A 427 34.80 26.51 61.05
C LYS A 427 33.79 25.68 61.83
N ILE A 428 34.22 24.94 62.85
CA ILE A 428 33.30 24.18 63.72
C ILE A 428 32.56 25.18 64.63
N PRO A 429 31.22 25.10 64.77
CA PRO A 429 30.46 25.99 65.65
C PRO A 429 31.05 26.02 67.07
N THR A 430 31.42 27.21 67.54
CA THR A 430 32.13 27.40 68.82
C THR A 430 31.32 26.93 70.03
N ILE A 431 29.98 26.97 69.94
CA ILE A 431 29.04 26.45 70.94
C ILE A 431 29.13 24.92 71.01
N LEU A 432 29.17 24.24 69.85
CA LEU A 432 29.28 22.79 69.80
C LEU A 432 30.63 22.31 70.36
N LYS A 433 31.72 23.02 70.04
CA LYS A 433 33.08 22.71 70.54
C LYS A 433 33.19 22.78 72.06
N LYS A 434 32.44 23.68 72.70
CA LYS A 434 32.40 23.82 74.17
C LYS A 434 31.40 22.86 74.85
N ARG A 435 30.32 22.49 74.17
CA ARG A 435 29.22 21.68 74.73
C ARG A 435 29.41 20.17 74.57
N CYS A 436 30.05 19.73 73.49
CA CYS A 436 30.16 18.31 73.15
C CYS A 436 31.35 17.64 73.84
N ILE A 437 31.09 16.66 74.71
CA ILE A 437 32.12 15.86 75.39
C ILE A 437 32.73 14.73 74.52
N ARG A 438 32.12 14.43 73.37
CA ARG A 438 32.55 13.38 72.41
C ARG A 438 32.72 13.97 71.00
N LEU A 439 33.35 15.14 70.91
CA LEU A 439 33.42 15.91 69.66
C LEU A 439 34.08 15.15 68.51
N GLU A 440 35.23 14.51 68.75
CA GLU A 440 35.95 13.74 67.72
C GLU A 440 35.11 12.58 67.17
N MET A 441 34.52 11.79 68.06
CA MET A 441 33.63 10.67 67.68
C MET A 441 32.37 11.14 66.94
N LEU A 442 31.81 12.29 67.33
CA LEU A 442 30.67 12.91 66.65
C LEU A 442 31.04 13.31 65.22
N LEU A 443 32.15 14.04 65.05
CA LEU A 443 32.61 14.50 63.74
C LEU A 443 32.94 13.31 62.82
N GLN A 444 33.66 12.31 63.32
CA GLN A 444 33.99 11.11 62.53
C GLN A 444 32.72 10.37 62.09
N THR A 445 31.74 10.22 62.97
CA THR A 445 30.46 9.56 62.61
C THR A 445 29.69 10.36 61.56
N ILE A 446 29.72 11.70 61.63
CA ILE A 446 29.10 12.57 60.61
C ILE A 446 29.81 12.37 59.26
N TYR A 447 31.15 12.35 59.24
CA TYR A 447 31.90 12.07 58.02
C TYR A 447 31.55 10.70 57.41
N ASP A 448 31.52 9.65 58.24
CA ASP A 448 31.20 8.30 57.77
C ASP A 448 29.79 8.24 57.19
N GLN A 449 28.80 8.87 57.83
CA GLN A 449 27.43 8.92 57.30
C GLN A 449 27.33 9.75 56.02
N PHE A 450 28.07 10.86 55.93
CA PHE A 450 28.10 11.70 54.76
C PHE A 450 28.75 11.01 53.55
N GLU A 451 29.82 10.24 53.74
CA GLU A 451 30.42 9.46 52.65
C GLU A 451 29.49 8.32 52.17
N ILE A 452 28.78 7.64 53.08
CA ILE A 452 27.74 6.66 52.70
C ILE A 452 26.64 7.33 51.87
N TYR A 453 26.15 8.49 52.31
CA TYR A 453 25.15 9.27 51.58
C TYR A 453 25.64 9.65 50.18
N LYS A 454 26.88 10.13 50.06
CA LYS A 454 27.50 10.49 48.77
C LYS A 454 27.60 9.31 47.81
N ILE A 455 27.90 8.10 48.32
CA ILE A 455 27.88 6.87 47.53
C ILE A 455 26.46 6.56 47.05
N HIS A 456 25.46 6.62 47.94
CA HIS A 456 24.05 6.39 47.59
C HIS A 456 23.57 7.36 46.51
N TYR A 457 23.84 8.65 46.69
CA TYR A 457 23.51 9.71 45.72
C TYR A 457 24.15 9.45 44.34
N LYS A 458 25.43 9.05 44.30
CA LYS A 458 26.09 8.67 43.04
C LYS A 458 25.43 7.46 42.37
N TRP A 459 25.00 6.46 43.14
CA TRP A 459 24.29 5.30 42.60
C TRP A 459 22.90 5.65 42.07
N GLU A 460 22.14 6.49 42.78
CA GLU A 460 20.85 7.00 42.30
C GLU A 460 21.00 7.77 40.99
N ASN A 461 22.00 8.67 40.89
CA ASN A 461 22.27 9.39 39.66
C ASN A 461 22.64 8.46 38.50
N LYS A 462 23.51 7.46 38.72
CA LYS A 462 23.84 6.45 37.69
C LYS A 462 22.61 5.66 37.23
N LEU A 463 21.74 5.27 38.15
CA LEU A 463 20.48 4.58 37.82
C LEU A 463 19.54 5.48 37.02
N PHE A 464 19.49 6.77 37.35
CA PHE A 464 18.71 7.75 36.60
C PHE A 464 19.24 7.92 35.17
N GLU A 465 20.56 8.15 35.00
CA GLU A 465 21.20 8.25 33.68
C GLU A 465 20.95 6.99 32.82
N SER A 466 21.08 5.80 33.40
CA SER A 466 20.80 4.53 32.71
C SER A 466 19.34 4.40 32.27
N ARG A 467 18.38 4.87 33.09
CA ARG A 467 16.96 4.85 32.73
C ARG A 467 16.61 5.84 31.63
N GLN A 468 17.17 7.06 31.70
CA GLN A 468 16.98 8.08 30.67
C GLN A 468 17.46 7.57 29.31
N LEU A 469 18.62 6.90 29.29
CA LEU A 469 19.16 6.27 28.10
C LEU A 469 18.23 5.18 27.55
N VAL A 470 17.69 4.31 28.39
CA VAL A 470 16.70 3.29 27.98
C VAL A 470 15.44 3.93 27.40
N ALA A 471 15.00 5.07 27.95
CA ALA A 471 13.88 5.83 27.42
C ALA A 471 14.16 6.33 25.99
N GLU A 472 15.34 6.90 25.74
CA GLU A 472 15.76 7.32 24.39
C GLU A 472 15.78 6.14 23.40
N GLN A 473 16.23 4.96 23.83
CA GLN A 473 16.24 3.75 23.01
C GLN A 473 14.82 3.29 22.63
N PHE A 474 13.89 3.26 23.59
CA PHE A 474 12.50 2.91 23.30
C PHE A 474 11.82 3.93 22.39
N GLN A 475 12.16 5.21 22.54
CA GLN A 475 11.69 6.26 21.64
C GLN A 475 12.21 6.04 20.21
N GLY A 476 13.50 5.72 20.03
CA GLY A 476 14.08 5.40 18.73
C GLY A 476 13.40 4.20 18.05
N VAL A 477 13.15 3.11 18.80
CA VAL A 477 12.41 1.94 18.28
C VAL A 477 10.99 2.31 17.88
N SER A 478 10.29 3.12 18.70
CA SER A 478 8.94 3.59 18.38
C SER A 478 8.89 4.35 17.06
N GLU A 479 9.85 5.24 16.81
CA GLU A 479 9.93 6.04 15.58
C GLU A 479 10.18 5.18 14.34
N ILE A 480 11.02 4.14 14.46
CA ILE A 480 11.25 3.17 13.38
C ILE A 480 9.97 2.39 13.08
N LEU A 481 9.30 1.86 14.10
CA LEU A 481 8.05 1.11 13.92
C LEU A 481 6.94 1.99 13.33
N HIS A 482 6.86 3.25 13.73
CA HIS A 482 5.92 4.23 13.17
C HIS A 482 6.19 4.49 11.69
N ARG A 483 7.46 4.68 11.31
CA ARG A 483 7.89 4.88 9.92
C ARG A 483 7.65 3.63 9.06
N LEU A 484 8.02 2.44 9.54
CA LEU A 484 7.71 1.17 8.87
C LEU A 484 6.21 0.97 8.70
N GLY A 485 5.43 1.31 9.73
CA GLY A 485 3.98 1.33 9.66
C GLY A 485 3.51 2.23 8.51
N LYS A 486 3.96 3.50 8.50
CA LYS A 486 3.63 4.43 7.42
C LYS A 486 4.01 3.88 6.05
N GLU A 487 5.19 3.28 5.88
CA GLU A 487 5.63 2.67 4.62
C GLU A 487 4.70 1.54 4.15
N ILE A 488 4.20 0.71 5.05
CA ILE A 488 3.26 -0.38 4.72
C ILE A 488 1.87 0.16 4.36
N ASN A 489 1.44 1.23 5.03
CA ASN A 489 0.21 1.94 4.74
C ASN A 489 0.40 3.09 3.74
N MET A 490 1.55 3.16 3.07
CA MET A 490 1.72 4.14 2.01
C MET A 490 0.67 3.81 0.97
N ASP A 491 -0.32 4.69 0.89
CA ASP A 491 -1.13 4.87 -0.29
C ASP A 491 -0.12 5.16 -1.39
N VAL A 492 0.24 4.11 -2.11
CA VAL A 492 1.00 4.15 -3.34
C VAL A 492 0.20 5.12 -4.21
N HIS A 493 0.59 6.40 -4.23
CA HIS A 493 -0.08 7.41 -5.02
C HIS A 493 0.22 7.10 -6.48
N PHE A 494 -0.62 6.23 -7.05
CA PHE A 494 -0.53 5.86 -8.45
C PHE A 494 -0.73 7.12 -9.27
N LYS A 495 0.31 7.54 -9.99
CA LYS A 495 0.23 8.69 -10.89
C LYS A 495 -0.31 8.18 -12.22
N THR A 496 -1.63 7.97 -12.29
CA THR A 496 -2.29 7.45 -13.48
C THR A 496 -2.02 8.33 -14.71
N ASP A 497 -1.91 9.64 -14.51
CA ASP A 497 -1.55 10.60 -15.58
C ASP A 497 -0.18 10.29 -16.22
N ILE A 498 0.79 9.87 -15.41
CA ILE A 498 2.14 9.50 -15.86
C ILE A 498 2.13 8.10 -16.47
N GLU A 499 1.37 7.16 -15.90
CA GLU A 499 1.19 5.82 -16.48
C GLU A 499 0.64 5.93 -17.90
N ASP A 500 -0.42 6.73 -18.11
CA ASP A 500 -1.02 6.97 -19.42
C ASP A 500 -0.01 7.60 -20.40
N ALA A 501 0.80 8.56 -19.94
CA ALA A 501 1.86 9.16 -20.76
C ALA A 501 2.94 8.13 -21.17
N LEU A 502 3.32 7.23 -20.25
CA LEU A 502 4.26 6.16 -20.52
C LEU A 502 3.68 5.13 -21.51
N TYR A 503 2.42 4.73 -21.38
CA TYR A 503 1.76 3.85 -22.36
C TYR A 503 1.82 4.45 -23.76
N VAL A 504 1.48 5.75 -23.91
CA VAL A 504 1.56 6.44 -25.20
C VAL A 504 3.00 6.48 -25.73
N ALA A 505 4.00 6.68 -24.86
CA ALA A 505 5.41 6.71 -25.26
C ALA A 505 5.91 5.33 -25.72
N PHE A 506 5.54 4.25 -25.03
CA PHE A 506 5.89 2.88 -25.44
C PHE A 506 5.20 2.45 -26.73
N ASP A 507 3.93 2.82 -26.92
CA ASP A 507 3.20 2.56 -28.17
C ASP A 507 3.86 3.25 -29.37
N LYS A 508 4.28 4.52 -29.21
CA LYS A 508 5.03 5.25 -30.25
C LYS A 508 6.39 4.61 -30.56
N ALA A 509 7.03 3.99 -29.57
CA ALA A 509 8.29 3.27 -29.72
C ALA A 509 8.10 1.82 -30.23
N GLY A 510 6.86 1.35 -30.40
CA GLY A 510 6.55 -0.02 -30.84
C GLY A 510 6.86 -1.09 -29.78
N ILE A 511 6.91 -0.73 -28.50
CA ILE A 511 7.20 -1.66 -27.40
C ILE A 511 5.89 -2.08 -26.74
N VAL A 512 5.57 -3.37 -26.83
CA VAL A 512 4.37 -3.93 -26.18
C VAL A 512 4.67 -4.21 -24.71
N VAL A 513 4.02 -3.44 -23.84
CA VAL A 513 4.04 -3.58 -22.38
C VAL A 513 2.69 -4.09 -21.92
N ASN A 514 2.68 -5.07 -21.01
CA ASN A 514 1.44 -5.64 -20.48
C ASN A 514 0.83 -4.71 -19.43
N LYS A 515 1.70 -4.15 -18.57
CA LYS A 515 1.30 -3.29 -17.46
C LYS A 515 2.44 -2.38 -17.02
N ILE A 516 2.12 -1.13 -16.75
CA ILE A 516 3.00 -0.13 -16.13
C ILE A 516 2.35 0.28 -14.82
N THR A 517 3.17 0.45 -13.79
CA THR A 517 2.74 0.96 -12.49
C THR A 517 3.73 2.02 -12.04
N VAL A 518 3.27 3.25 -11.80
CA VAL A 518 4.11 4.37 -11.37
C VAL A 518 3.65 4.84 -10.01
N PHE A 519 4.58 4.95 -9.07
CA PHE A 519 4.27 5.48 -7.75
C PHE A 519 5.37 6.35 -7.17
N GLU A 520 4.93 7.27 -6.32
CA GLU A 520 5.78 8.22 -5.60
C GLU A 520 5.95 7.74 -4.15
N LYS A 521 7.18 7.69 -3.66
CA LYS A 521 7.49 7.44 -2.25
C LYS A 521 7.41 8.73 -1.43
N GLU A 522 7.26 8.64 -0.09
CA GLU A 522 7.20 9.82 0.80
C GLU A 522 8.42 10.77 0.63
N ASN A 523 9.58 10.23 0.25
CA ASN A 523 10.80 11.01 0.00
C ASN A 523 10.77 11.80 -1.34
N GLY A 524 9.62 11.83 -2.04
CA GLY A 524 9.47 12.40 -3.39
C GLY A 524 10.13 11.57 -4.49
N LYS A 525 10.63 10.36 -4.15
CA LYS A 525 11.31 9.47 -5.09
C LYS A 525 10.29 8.67 -5.88
N MET A 526 10.41 8.70 -7.20
CA MET A 526 9.53 7.99 -8.12
C MET A 526 10.07 6.59 -8.42
N GLU A 527 9.19 5.60 -8.43
CA GLU A 527 9.51 4.23 -8.82
C GLU A 527 8.53 3.77 -9.92
N VAL A 528 9.07 3.15 -10.97
CA VAL A 528 8.30 2.68 -12.12
C VAL A 528 8.49 1.18 -12.26
N THR A 529 7.41 0.42 -12.16
CA THR A 529 7.41 -1.03 -12.40
C THR A 529 6.83 -1.30 -13.78
N VAL A 530 7.56 -2.06 -14.60
CA VAL A 530 7.15 -2.43 -15.96
C VAL A 530 7.04 -3.96 -16.05
N GLU A 531 5.88 -4.41 -16.52
CA GLU A 531 5.59 -5.80 -16.83
C GLU A 531 5.43 -5.95 -18.34
N LYS A 532 6.20 -6.86 -18.92
CA LYS A 532 6.17 -7.17 -20.36
C LYS A 532 6.41 -8.65 -20.59
N ARG A 533 6.23 -9.11 -21.82
CA ARG A 533 6.65 -10.47 -22.21
C ARG A 533 8.14 -10.68 -21.99
N SER A 534 8.51 -11.89 -21.61
CA SER A 534 9.89 -12.30 -21.45
C SER A 534 10.68 -11.95 -22.72
N CYS A 535 11.86 -11.35 -22.54
CA CYS A 535 12.79 -11.14 -23.64
C CYS A 535 13.95 -12.11 -23.46
N TYR A 536 14.27 -12.83 -24.53
CA TYR A 536 15.50 -13.63 -24.60
C TYR A 536 16.76 -12.75 -24.57
N ASP A 537 16.61 -11.47 -24.94
CA ASP A 537 17.65 -10.45 -24.88
C ASP A 537 17.63 -9.73 -23.52
N ARG A 538 18.65 -9.96 -22.69
CA ARG A 538 18.72 -9.46 -21.29
C ARG A 538 18.94 -7.95 -21.17
N LYS A 539 19.08 -7.21 -22.30
CA LYS A 539 19.39 -5.77 -22.30
C LYS A 539 18.27 -4.84 -22.76
N GLN A 540 17.18 -5.37 -23.31
CA GLN A 540 16.09 -4.52 -23.83
C GLN A 540 15.49 -3.59 -22.76
N CYS A 541 15.47 -4.04 -21.50
CA CYS A 541 14.98 -3.26 -20.36
C CYS A 541 15.86 -2.01 -20.11
N ASP A 542 17.18 -2.15 -20.20
CA ASP A 542 18.13 -1.09 -19.91
C ASP A 542 18.35 -0.17 -21.13
N GLU A 543 18.41 -0.73 -22.35
CA GLU A 543 18.77 0.03 -23.56
C GLU A 543 17.58 0.72 -24.24
N LYS A 544 16.36 0.19 -24.11
CA LYS A 544 15.17 0.73 -24.79
C LYS A 544 14.14 1.28 -23.82
N ILE A 545 13.86 0.58 -22.72
CA ILE A 545 12.76 0.94 -21.83
C ILE A 545 13.18 2.05 -20.86
N ALA A 546 14.31 1.92 -20.17
CA ALA A 546 14.79 2.92 -19.23
C ALA A 546 14.97 4.34 -19.84
N PRO A 547 15.49 4.51 -21.07
CA PRO A 547 15.60 5.84 -21.70
C PRO A 547 14.24 6.47 -22.02
N ILE A 548 13.25 5.68 -22.45
CA ILE A 548 11.88 6.19 -22.73
C ILE A 548 11.24 6.68 -21.43
N VAL A 549 11.36 5.90 -20.35
CA VAL A 549 10.86 6.32 -19.03
C VAL A 549 11.57 7.60 -18.60
N SER A 550 12.88 7.68 -18.76
CA SER A 550 13.67 8.86 -18.41
C SER A 550 13.21 10.11 -19.17
N GLN A 551 12.93 9.98 -20.47
CA GLN A 551 12.47 11.07 -21.31
C GLN A 551 11.08 11.60 -20.90
N VAL A 552 10.16 10.70 -20.54
CA VAL A 552 8.81 11.08 -20.12
C VAL A 552 8.82 11.70 -18.73
N MET A 553 9.67 11.20 -17.84
CA MET A 553 9.75 11.64 -16.44
C MET A 553 10.63 12.89 -16.25
N GLY A 554 11.50 13.22 -17.21
CA GLY A 554 12.43 14.35 -17.13
C GLY A 554 13.61 14.15 -16.17
N VAL A 555 13.78 12.93 -15.64
CA VAL A 555 14.88 12.51 -14.76
C VAL A 555 15.41 11.19 -15.31
N GLU A 556 16.70 10.93 -15.18
CA GLU A 556 17.27 9.65 -15.59
C GLU A 556 16.78 8.52 -14.68
N PHE A 557 16.36 7.39 -15.26
CA PHE A 557 15.94 6.18 -14.54
C PHE A 557 16.84 5.02 -14.91
N ILE A 558 17.26 4.25 -13.90
CA ILE A 558 18.04 3.02 -14.04
C ILE A 558 17.29 1.85 -13.43
N ARG A 559 17.63 0.63 -13.86
CA ARG A 559 17.05 -0.59 -13.32
C ARG A 559 17.62 -0.90 -11.94
N LYS A 560 16.72 -1.14 -10.98
CA LYS A 560 17.08 -1.43 -9.58
C LYS A 560 17.77 -2.79 -9.43
N ASN A 561 17.28 -3.82 -10.12
CA ASN A 561 17.80 -5.18 -10.05
C ASN A 561 18.38 -5.64 -11.38
N GLN A 562 19.57 -6.24 -11.37
CA GLN A 562 20.24 -6.73 -12.59
C GLN A 562 19.54 -7.91 -13.27
N HIS A 563 18.55 -8.55 -12.63
CA HIS A 563 17.77 -9.65 -13.20
C HIS A 563 16.28 -9.30 -13.28
N CYS A 564 15.63 -9.67 -14.40
CA CYS A 564 14.16 -9.74 -14.47
C CYS A 564 13.72 -10.88 -13.56
N THR A 565 12.66 -10.69 -12.79
CA THR A 565 11.92 -11.81 -12.23
C THR A 565 11.04 -12.36 -13.35
N THR A 566 11.34 -13.58 -13.82
CA THR A 566 10.47 -14.33 -14.73
C THR A 566 9.53 -15.18 -13.91
N ASP A 567 8.23 -15.01 -14.14
CA ASP A 567 7.22 -15.92 -13.60
C ASP A 567 7.12 -17.13 -14.54
N ASP A 568 7.58 -18.30 -14.06
CA ASP A 568 7.63 -19.55 -14.83
C ASP A 568 6.24 -19.99 -15.34
N SER A 569 5.16 -19.43 -14.80
CA SER A 569 3.78 -19.75 -15.18
C SER A 569 3.19 -18.84 -16.27
N THR A 570 3.74 -17.63 -16.48
CA THR A 570 3.10 -16.60 -17.32
C THR A 570 3.97 -16.01 -18.44
N ASP A 571 5.24 -16.42 -18.57
CA ASP A 571 6.19 -15.94 -19.60
C ASP A 571 6.35 -14.39 -19.62
N ASN A 572 6.19 -13.76 -18.46
CA ASN A 572 6.32 -12.31 -18.26
C ASN A 572 7.63 -11.98 -17.53
N CYS A 573 8.35 -10.94 -17.99
CA CYS A 573 9.42 -10.29 -17.23
C CYS A 573 8.84 -9.07 -16.49
N VAL A 574 9.09 -9.02 -15.18
CA VAL A 574 8.82 -7.86 -14.33
C VAL A 574 10.14 -7.25 -13.88
N PHE A 575 10.26 -5.93 -13.97
CA PHE A 575 11.41 -5.20 -13.46
C PHE A 575 11.03 -3.80 -12.95
N GLN A 576 11.88 -3.25 -12.08
CA GLN A 576 11.71 -1.96 -11.44
C GLN A 576 12.77 -0.98 -11.92
N LEU A 577 12.33 0.24 -12.22
CA LEU A 577 13.16 1.39 -12.56
C LEU A 577 13.04 2.42 -11.44
N VAL A 578 14.19 2.92 -11.01
CA VAL A 578 14.33 3.98 -9.99
C VAL A 578 15.11 5.14 -10.58
N ALA A 579 14.91 6.34 -10.05
CA ALA A 579 15.70 7.50 -10.46
C ALA A 579 17.20 7.19 -10.29
N ALA A 580 18.01 7.55 -11.28
CA ALA A 580 19.44 7.37 -11.26
C ALA A 580 20.06 8.25 -10.19
N GLU A 581 21.03 7.69 -9.46
CA GLU A 581 21.86 8.47 -8.56
C GLU A 581 22.72 9.43 -9.38
N LYS A 582 22.66 10.72 -9.03
CA LYS A 582 23.41 11.75 -9.74
C LYS A 582 24.91 11.54 -9.59
N TYR A 583 25.35 11.06 -8.43
CA TYR A 583 26.73 10.84 -8.08
C TYR A 583 27.01 9.35 -7.88
N ARG A 584 28.27 8.96 -8.11
CA ARG A 584 28.83 7.68 -7.70
C ARG A 584 29.96 7.93 -6.72
N ALA A 585 30.11 7.01 -5.78
CA ALA A 585 31.21 7.00 -4.82
C ALA A 585 32.09 5.76 -5.02
N SER A 586 33.39 5.89 -4.78
CA SER A 586 34.31 4.76 -4.68
C SER A 586 35.39 5.08 -3.67
N THR A 587 35.64 4.13 -2.78
CA THR A 587 36.58 4.27 -1.67
C THR A 587 37.81 3.39 -1.92
N GLY A 588 38.99 3.99 -1.78
CA GLY A 588 40.27 3.29 -1.67
C GLY A 588 40.73 3.28 -0.23
N VAL A 589 41.42 2.21 0.18
CA VAL A 589 41.79 1.99 1.57
C VAL A 589 43.24 1.53 1.67
N ALA A 590 44.01 2.17 2.54
CA ALA A 590 45.34 1.73 2.93
C ALA A 590 45.37 1.49 4.44
N ARG A 591 45.98 0.39 4.88
CA ARG A 591 46.07 0.01 6.30
C ARG A 591 47.43 -0.57 6.61
N ALA A 592 48.00 -0.21 7.77
CA ALA A 592 49.25 -0.73 8.30
C ALA A 592 49.15 -0.91 9.82
N SER A 593 49.77 -1.96 10.34
CA SER A 593 49.70 -2.33 11.76
C SER A 593 51.02 -2.06 12.48
N LYS A 594 50.98 -1.61 13.73
CA LYS A 594 52.15 -1.29 14.56
C LYS A 594 53.26 -2.36 14.60
N ASP A 595 52.89 -3.62 14.83
CA ASP A 595 53.88 -4.68 15.11
C ASP A 595 54.22 -5.57 13.89
N ASN A 596 53.92 -5.16 12.65
CA ASN A 596 53.82 -6.08 11.50
C ASN A 596 52.93 -7.31 11.80
N GLY A 597 52.04 -7.19 12.79
CA GLY A 597 51.17 -8.25 13.27
C GLY A 597 49.93 -8.41 12.40
N HIS A 598 49.33 -9.59 12.41
CA HIS A 598 48.09 -9.86 11.69
C HIS A 598 46.85 -9.08 12.21
N ILE A 599 46.99 -8.31 13.29
CA ILE A 599 45.89 -7.66 14.00
C ILE A 599 46.21 -6.17 14.14
N CYS A 600 45.30 -5.32 13.66
CA CYS A 600 45.36 -3.86 13.80
C CYS A 600 44.14 -3.38 14.58
N GLY A 601 44.36 -2.43 15.49
CA GLY A 601 43.37 -1.83 16.39
C GLY A 601 42.32 -0.98 15.68
N ASP A 602 42.62 -0.45 14.50
CA ASP A 602 41.67 0.28 13.67
C ASP A 602 40.70 -0.65 12.94
N SER A 603 39.42 -0.28 12.87
CA SER A 603 38.42 -0.94 12.02
C SER A 603 37.70 0.09 11.16
N TYR A 604 37.34 -0.30 9.94
CA TYR A 604 36.62 0.57 9.01
C TYR A 604 35.53 -0.19 8.27
N THR A 605 34.62 0.56 7.67
CA THR A 605 33.64 0.01 6.73
C THR A 605 33.27 1.02 5.66
N MET A 606 32.84 0.50 4.51
CA MET A 606 32.17 1.28 3.48
C MET A 606 31.03 0.47 2.87
N MET A 607 29.86 1.07 2.75
CA MET A 607 28.69 0.36 2.26
C MET A 607 27.62 1.30 1.68
N ASP A 608 26.82 0.76 0.77
CA ASP A 608 25.61 1.40 0.30
C ASP A 608 24.49 1.19 1.32
N LEU A 609 23.98 2.28 1.88
CA LEU A 609 22.77 2.29 2.70
C LEU A 609 21.53 2.37 1.81
N GLN A 610 20.37 2.11 2.41
CA GLN A 610 19.10 2.32 1.73
C GLN A 610 18.96 3.78 1.25
N ASP A 611 18.12 3.98 0.22
CA ASP A 611 17.83 5.29 -0.34
C ASP A 611 19.01 6.03 -1.02
N GLY A 612 19.99 5.29 -1.56
CA GLY A 612 21.12 5.85 -2.31
C GLY A 612 22.00 6.76 -1.46
N LYS A 613 22.21 6.33 -0.22
CA LYS A 613 23.20 6.92 0.69
C LYS A 613 24.43 6.01 0.70
N TYR A 614 25.62 6.59 0.69
CA TYR A 614 26.88 5.87 0.81
C TYR A 614 27.51 6.19 2.16
N MET A 615 27.79 5.15 2.95
CA MET A 615 28.37 5.28 4.29
C MET A 615 29.84 4.90 4.25
N ILE A 616 30.66 5.69 4.93
CA ILE A 616 32.05 5.35 5.28
C ILE A 616 32.21 5.60 6.77
N ALA A 617 32.79 4.64 7.49
CA ALA A 617 33.09 4.79 8.90
C ALA A 617 34.48 4.26 9.23
N LEU A 618 35.14 4.90 10.20
CA LEU A 618 36.42 4.52 10.77
C LEU A 618 36.30 4.57 12.30
N SER A 619 36.87 3.58 12.96
CA SER A 619 36.93 3.50 14.42
C SER A 619 38.30 3.02 14.85
N ASP A 620 38.93 3.79 15.74
CA ASP A 620 40.18 3.43 16.39
C ASP A 620 39.87 2.96 17.82
N GLY A 621 40.34 1.77 18.18
CA GLY A 621 40.18 1.21 19.51
C GLY A 621 41.37 1.59 20.39
N MET A 622 41.12 2.17 21.56
CA MET A 622 42.22 2.59 22.43
C MET A 622 43.10 1.41 22.89
N GLY A 623 44.42 1.53 22.72
CA GLY A 623 45.40 0.52 23.10
C GLY A 623 46.07 -0.13 21.88
N SER A 624 46.49 -1.39 22.00
CA SER A 624 47.11 -2.12 20.88
C SER A 624 46.76 -3.60 20.90
N GLY A 625 46.71 -4.21 19.72
CA GLY A 625 46.50 -5.65 19.55
C GLY A 625 45.03 -6.09 19.60
N GLU A 626 44.78 -7.33 20.05
CA GLU A 626 43.47 -8.00 19.91
C GLU A 626 42.32 -7.31 20.66
N LYS A 627 42.60 -6.64 21.78
CA LYS A 627 41.58 -5.91 22.55
C LYS A 627 41.05 -4.71 21.76
N ALA A 628 41.95 -3.82 21.34
CA ALA A 628 41.62 -2.65 20.51
C ALA A 628 40.89 -3.06 19.23
N ALA A 629 41.37 -4.10 18.55
CA ALA A 629 40.75 -4.61 17.32
C ALA A 629 39.32 -5.12 17.57
N LYS A 630 39.09 -5.85 18.67
CA LYS A 630 37.75 -6.35 19.03
C LYS A 630 36.79 -5.20 19.36
N GLU A 631 37.28 -4.15 19.98
CA GLU A 631 36.50 -2.98 20.37
C GLU A 631 36.08 -2.17 19.15
N SER A 632 37.02 -1.76 18.30
CA SER A 632 36.72 -1.05 17.06
C SER A 632 35.83 -1.88 16.12
N THR A 633 36.10 -3.18 16.00
CA THR A 633 35.26 -4.09 15.18
C THR A 633 33.82 -4.15 15.72
N THR A 634 33.65 -4.23 17.04
CA THR A 634 32.31 -4.26 17.66
C THR A 634 31.56 -2.95 17.40
N THR A 635 32.24 -1.81 17.54
CA THR A 635 31.67 -0.48 17.27
C THR A 635 31.20 -0.35 15.82
N ILE A 636 32.05 -0.71 14.85
CA ILE A 636 31.71 -0.69 13.42
C ILE A 636 30.54 -1.64 13.12
N THR A 637 30.58 -2.88 13.62
CA THR A 637 29.52 -3.87 13.37
C THR A 637 28.16 -3.41 13.91
N LEU A 638 28.13 -2.80 15.11
CA LEU A 638 26.88 -2.27 15.67
C LEU A 638 26.37 -1.06 14.88
N LEU A 639 27.28 -0.20 14.43
CA LEU A 639 26.94 0.98 13.61
C LEU A 639 26.32 0.56 12.27
N GLU A 640 26.91 -0.43 11.59
CA GLU A 640 26.37 -1.04 10.38
C GLU A 640 24.95 -1.56 10.61
N GLN A 641 24.77 -2.41 11.63
CA GLN A 641 23.47 -3.04 11.91
C GLN A 641 22.36 -2.03 12.22
N LEU A 642 22.66 -0.99 13.00
CA LEU A 642 21.68 0.03 13.37
C LEU A 642 21.30 0.92 12.19
N LEU A 643 22.28 1.36 11.40
CA LEU A 643 22.02 2.19 10.22
C LEU A 643 21.33 1.41 9.10
N GLU A 644 21.68 0.14 8.89
CA GLU A 644 20.97 -0.77 7.97
C GLU A 644 19.51 -1.01 8.39
N ALA A 645 19.28 -1.14 9.70
CA ALA A 645 17.93 -1.24 10.28
C ALA A 645 17.14 0.08 10.20
N GLY A 646 17.78 1.17 9.75
CA GLY A 646 17.14 2.45 9.50
C GLY A 646 17.06 3.36 10.72
N PHE A 647 17.79 3.08 11.81
CA PHE A 647 17.97 4.03 12.91
C PHE A 647 18.58 5.33 12.37
N ASP A 648 18.19 6.47 12.93
CA ASP A 648 18.90 7.72 12.66
C ASP A 648 20.31 7.68 13.26
N GLN A 649 21.21 8.49 12.68
CA GLN A 649 22.63 8.50 13.04
C GLN A 649 22.85 8.85 14.52
N GLU A 650 22.08 9.80 15.04
CA GLU A 650 22.19 10.26 16.43
C GLU A 650 21.79 9.16 17.41
N THR A 651 20.61 8.54 17.19
CA THR A 651 20.16 7.42 18.01
C THR A 651 21.15 6.27 17.95
N ALA A 652 21.61 5.88 16.75
CA ALA A 652 22.57 4.79 16.60
C ALA A 652 23.85 5.01 17.41
N ILE A 653 24.42 6.22 17.34
CA ILE A 653 25.62 6.61 18.11
C ILE A 653 25.36 6.55 19.62
N LYS A 654 24.23 7.11 20.09
CA LYS A 654 23.88 7.07 21.52
C LYS A 654 23.71 5.63 21.99
N THR A 655 23.08 4.76 21.20
CA THR A 655 22.93 3.33 21.50
C THR A 655 24.28 2.65 21.64
N ILE A 656 25.20 2.89 20.71
CA ILE A 656 26.54 2.30 20.74
C ILE A 656 27.31 2.76 21.98
N ASN A 657 27.31 4.07 22.27
CA ASN A 657 27.92 4.60 23.49
C ASN A 657 27.41 3.89 24.74
N SER A 658 26.10 3.74 24.83
CA SER A 658 25.42 3.09 25.94
C SER A 658 25.89 1.66 26.15
N ILE A 659 25.97 0.88 25.06
CA ILE A 659 26.39 -0.51 25.09
C ILE A 659 27.85 -0.61 25.55
N LEU A 660 28.71 0.28 25.07
CA LEU A 660 30.14 0.30 25.40
C LEU A 660 30.36 0.70 26.88
N VAL A 661 29.66 1.73 27.39
CA VAL A 661 29.69 2.14 28.81
C VAL A 661 29.18 1.02 29.73
N LEU A 662 28.17 0.25 29.33
CA LEU A 662 27.59 -0.81 30.16
C LEU A 662 28.45 -2.08 30.20
N LYS A 663 29.23 -2.33 29.15
CA LYS A 663 30.09 -3.51 29.02
C LYS A 663 31.44 -3.34 29.71
N SER A 664 31.87 -2.11 30.00
CA SER A 664 33.17 -1.80 30.58
C SER A 664 33.27 -2.13 32.07
N SER A 665 33.88 -3.28 32.38
CA SER A 665 34.58 -3.52 33.66
C SER A 665 36.02 -2.99 33.64
N ASP A 666 36.58 -2.85 32.44
CA ASP A 666 37.85 -2.21 32.10
C ASP A 666 37.54 -1.06 31.12
N GLU A 667 38.31 0.02 31.14
CA GLU A 667 38.19 1.24 30.32
C GLU A 667 38.11 1.00 28.79
N ILE A 668 36.95 0.57 28.27
CA ILE A 668 36.70 0.28 26.85
C ILE A 668 36.22 1.54 26.14
N PHE A 669 37.04 2.08 25.24
CA PHE A 669 36.73 3.29 24.48
C PHE A 669 37.15 3.15 23.02
N SER A 670 36.32 3.64 22.11
CA SER A 670 36.69 3.73 20.70
C SER A 670 36.22 5.04 20.07
N THR A 671 36.97 5.48 19.08
CA THR A 671 36.65 6.66 18.30
C THR A 671 35.63 6.29 17.23
N ILE A 672 34.83 7.27 16.78
CA ILE A 672 33.96 7.09 15.61
C ILE A 672 34.14 8.30 14.69
N ASP A 673 34.59 8.04 13.47
CA ASP A 673 34.48 8.95 12.35
C ASP A 673 33.48 8.37 11.35
N LEU A 674 32.33 9.02 11.17
CA LEU A 674 31.24 8.59 10.30
C LEU A 674 30.97 9.67 9.24
N SER A 675 30.96 9.26 7.98
CA SER A 675 30.60 10.11 6.85
C SER A 675 29.50 9.45 6.03
N ILE A 676 28.36 10.12 5.88
CA ILE A 676 27.24 9.66 5.05
C ILE A 676 27.04 10.62 3.89
N ILE A 677 27.05 10.09 2.68
CA ILE A 677 26.93 10.84 1.42
C ILE A 677 25.60 10.49 0.76
N ASP A 678 24.76 11.49 0.50
CA ASP A 678 23.58 11.35 -0.36
C ASP A 678 24.01 11.42 -1.84
N LEU A 679 23.90 10.29 -2.55
CA LEU A 679 24.32 10.15 -3.94
C LEU A 679 23.38 10.85 -4.94
N TYR A 680 22.20 11.32 -4.52
CA TYR A 680 21.32 12.14 -5.36
C TYR A 680 21.70 13.62 -5.30
N THR A 681 21.96 14.13 -4.10
CA THR A 681 22.17 15.57 -3.88
C THR A 681 23.64 15.98 -3.78
N GLY A 682 24.52 15.02 -3.47
CA GLY A 682 25.92 15.24 -3.15
C GLY A 682 26.12 15.81 -1.74
N ARG A 683 25.11 15.72 -0.86
CA ARG A 683 25.24 16.17 0.54
C ARG A 683 26.05 15.17 1.35
N LEU A 684 27.05 15.65 2.06
CA LEU A 684 27.86 14.93 3.03
C LEU A 684 27.44 15.38 4.43
N ASP A 685 27.06 14.43 5.28
CA ASP A 685 26.89 14.64 6.71
C ASP A 685 28.01 13.86 7.45
N CYS A 686 28.87 14.58 8.16
CA CYS A 686 29.96 14.00 8.96
C CYS A 686 29.66 14.08 10.45
N ILE A 687 29.97 13.01 11.18
CA ILE A 687 29.93 12.95 12.64
C ILE A 687 31.27 12.42 13.14
N LYS A 688 31.83 13.12 14.12
CA LYS A 688 33.14 12.81 14.71
C LYS A 688 33.03 12.70 16.22
N ILE A 689 33.60 11.65 16.78
CA ILE A 689 33.59 11.33 18.22
C ILE A 689 34.98 10.85 18.61
N GLY A 690 35.78 11.75 19.20
CA GLY A 690 37.14 11.44 19.61
C GLY A 690 38.09 11.00 18.50
N ALA A 691 37.74 11.23 17.23
CA ALA A 691 38.47 10.76 16.06
C ALA A 691 39.32 11.87 15.42
N ALA A 692 40.35 11.46 14.67
CA ALA A 692 41.26 12.33 13.93
C ALA A 692 40.53 13.31 12.98
N SER A 693 41.20 14.41 12.64
CA SER A 693 40.76 15.36 11.60
C SER A 693 40.61 14.67 10.24
N SER A 694 39.50 14.94 9.54
CA SER A 694 39.28 14.46 8.15
C SER A 694 39.31 15.61 7.17
N PHE A 695 39.56 15.32 5.90
CA PHE A 695 39.84 16.33 4.88
C PHE A 695 38.91 16.17 3.68
N ILE A 696 38.52 17.28 3.07
CA ILE A 696 37.88 17.29 1.76
C ILE A 696 38.84 17.94 0.78
N LYS A 697 39.33 17.17 -0.19
CA LYS A 697 40.08 17.71 -1.33
C LYS A 697 39.12 17.98 -2.47
N ARG A 698 38.87 19.26 -2.74
CA ARG A 698 37.99 19.73 -3.81
C ARG A 698 38.59 19.47 -5.19
N GLY A 699 37.74 19.36 -6.21
CA GLY A 699 38.18 19.19 -7.60
C GLY A 699 39.08 20.33 -8.12
N ASN A 700 39.02 21.52 -7.51
CA ASN A 700 39.90 22.67 -7.80
C ASN A 700 41.28 22.60 -7.09
N GLY A 701 41.50 21.58 -6.25
CA GLY A 701 42.73 21.41 -5.45
C GLY A 701 42.69 22.05 -4.05
N GLU A 702 41.62 22.75 -3.68
CA GLU A 702 41.42 23.29 -2.34
C GLU A 702 41.21 22.17 -1.31
N ILE A 703 41.76 22.32 -0.11
CA ILE A 703 41.63 21.34 0.98
C ILE A 703 40.89 21.99 2.14
N GLU A 704 39.73 21.43 2.48
CA GLU A 704 38.96 21.79 3.67
C GLU A 704 39.20 20.78 4.79
N ILE A 705 39.24 21.25 6.04
CA ILE A 705 39.43 20.41 7.23
C ILE A 705 38.10 20.27 7.97
N ILE A 706 37.76 19.05 8.35
CA ILE A 706 36.65 18.70 9.23
C ILE A 706 37.25 18.24 10.56
N LYS A 707 37.09 19.07 11.59
CA LYS A 707 37.58 18.82 12.94
C LYS A 707 36.43 18.79 13.93
N SER A 708 36.56 18.00 14.98
CA SER A 708 35.66 17.99 16.13
C SER A 708 36.47 18.09 17.42
N THR A 709 35.85 18.65 18.46
CA THR A 709 36.41 18.68 19.82
C THR A 709 35.73 17.68 20.77
N SER A 710 34.91 16.77 20.23
CA SER A 710 34.17 15.76 20.99
C SER A 710 35.10 14.64 21.51
N LEU A 711 34.79 14.13 22.71
CA LEU A 711 35.54 13.04 23.35
C LEU A 711 35.15 11.66 22.77
N PRO A 712 36.03 10.64 22.86
CA PRO A 712 35.75 9.27 22.40
C PRO A 712 34.51 8.63 23.05
N ILE A 713 33.94 7.66 22.35
CA ILE A 713 32.75 6.94 22.81
C ILE A 713 33.12 5.99 23.95
N GLY A 714 32.20 5.81 24.91
CA GLY A 714 32.39 4.96 26.09
C GLY A 714 32.85 5.71 27.35
N ILE A 715 33.33 6.96 27.24
CA ILE A 715 33.90 7.72 28.37
C ILE A 715 32.82 8.45 29.19
N LEU A 716 31.86 9.10 28.51
CA LEU A 716 30.82 9.92 29.14
C LEU A 716 29.42 9.36 28.85
N SER A 717 28.53 9.45 29.84
CA SER A 717 27.12 9.04 29.69
C SER A 717 26.34 9.97 28.75
N LYS A 718 26.79 11.22 28.58
CA LYS A 718 26.23 12.19 27.64
C LYS A 718 27.28 12.61 26.62
N ILE A 719 26.99 12.40 25.34
CA ILE A 719 27.84 12.81 24.22
C ILE A 719 27.14 13.94 23.48
N ASP A 720 27.82 15.07 23.36
CA ASP A 720 27.52 16.08 22.36
C ASP A 720 28.43 15.78 21.15
N PHE A 721 27.83 15.59 19.98
CA PHE A 721 28.55 15.34 18.74
C PHE A 721 28.28 16.46 17.74
N ASP A 722 29.32 16.90 17.06
CA ASP A 722 29.22 17.92 16.02
C ASP A 722 28.81 17.26 14.71
N SER A 723 27.73 17.75 14.09
CA SER A 723 27.32 17.35 12.74
C SER A 723 27.75 18.42 11.73
N PHE A 724 28.52 18.00 10.73
CA PHE A 724 28.98 18.90 9.67
C PHE A 724 28.32 18.55 8.34
N GLY A 725 27.45 19.43 7.86
CA GLY A 725 26.82 19.32 6.54
C GLY A 725 27.64 20.06 5.48
N LYS A 726 28.14 19.34 4.46
CA LYS A 726 28.85 19.92 3.30
C LYS A 726 28.22 19.42 2.00
N LYS A 727 28.35 20.20 0.93
CA LYS A 727 27.95 19.77 -0.42
C LYS A 727 29.19 19.40 -1.21
N LEU A 728 29.24 18.18 -1.72
CA LEU A 728 30.30 17.64 -2.55
C LEU A 728 29.94 17.80 -4.03
N GLY A 729 30.97 18.04 -4.83
CA GLY A 729 30.88 18.21 -6.28
C GLY A 729 31.62 17.11 -7.04
N GLN A 730 31.63 17.27 -8.37
CA GLN A 730 32.35 16.36 -9.25
C GLN A 730 33.85 16.39 -8.99
N GLY A 731 34.43 15.22 -8.71
CA GLY A 731 35.88 15.06 -8.53
C GLY A 731 36.38 15.41 -7.13
N ASP A 732 35.47 15.67 -6.18
CA ASP A 732 35.84 15.86 -4.77
C ASP A 732 36.23 14.52 -4.14
N PHE A 733 37.18 14.59 -3.20
CA PHE A 733 37.60 13.47 -2.36
C PHE A 733 37.32 13.76 -0.90
N VAL A 734 36.75 12.78 -0.20
CA VAL A 734 36.66 12.75 1.27
C VAL A 734 37.76 11.83 1.77
N ILE A 735 38.63 12.33 2.64
CA ILE A 735 39.77 11.60 3.19
C ILE A 735 39.58 11.49 4.70
N MET A 736 39.47 10.26 5.20
CA MET A 736 39.39 9.93 6.62
C MET A 736 40.64 9.14 7.01
N MET A 737 41.13 9.32 8.23
CA MET A 737 42.33 8.63 8.72
C MET A 737 42.28 8.45 10.24
N SER A 738 43.05 7.49 10.75
CA SER A 738 43.27 7.34 12.20
C SER A 738 44.38 8.26 12.71
N ASP A 739 44.48 8.38 14.03
CA ASP A 739 45.48 9.23 14.67
C ASP A 739 46.91 8.79 14.34
N GLY A 740 47.15 7.49 14.10
CA GLY A 740 48.44 6.97 13.67
C GLY A 740 48.94 7.55 12.35
N ILE A 741 48.05 8.05 11.48
CA ILE A 741 48.47 8.83 10.30
C ILE A 741 48.69 10.28 10.70
N LEU A 742 47.67 10.94 11.27
CA LEU A 742 47.70 12.37 11.58
C LEU A 742 48.89 12.77 12.45
N ASP A 743 49.33 11.89 13.34
CA ASP A 743 50.43 12.08 14.29
C ASP A 743 51.82 11.71 13.76
N ALA A 744 51.94 11.36 12.47
CA ALA A 744 53.20 10.93 11.86
C ALA A 744 54.32 11.98 11.92
N ASP A 745 53.98 13.26 11.74
CA ASP A 745 54.97 14.34 11.82
C ASP A 745 55.06 14.93 13.24
N LYS A 746 56.00 14.40 14.03
CA LYS A 746 56.30 14.88 15.40
C LYS A 746 56.99 16.25 15.43
N GLN A 747 57.37 16.84 14.30
CA GLN A 747 58.11 18.10 14.25
C GLN A 747 57.21 19.34 14.11
N THR A 748 55.94 19.15 13.75
CA THR A 748 54.97 20.25 13.55
C THR A 748 54.03 20.42 14.74
N ASP A 749 53.89 21.66 15.23
CA ASP A 749 52.94 21.99 16.31
C ASP A 749 51.47 21.84 15.87
N ILE A 750 51.19 22.01 14.58
CA ILE A 750 49.86 21.85 13.97
C ILE A 750 49.92 20.64 13.04
N LYS A 751 49.37 19.51 13.53
CA LYS A 751 49.45 18.19 12.89
C LYS A 751 48.79 18.17 11.51
N GLU A 752 47.72 18.93 11.29
CA GLU A 752 47.00 18.94 10.00
C GLU A 752 47.83 19.49 8.84
N ASN A 753 48.85 20.32 9.10
CA ASN A 753 49.61 20.99 8.05
C ASN A 753 50.42 20.02 7.18
N TRP A 754 50.98 18.96 7.77
CA TRP A 754 51.76 17.99 7.00
C TRP A 754 50.85 17.18 6.07
N VAL A 755 49.64 16.82 6.54
CA VAL A 755 48.62 16.13 5.73
C VAL A 755 48.18 17.00 4.56
N ILE A 756 47.95 18.29 4.79
CA ILE A 756 47.60 19.24 3.72
C ILE A 756 48.72 19.31 2.67
N ALA A 757 49.98 19.41 3.10
CA ALA A 757 51.12 19.44 2.19
C ALA A 757 51.24 18.13 1.38
N ALA A 758 51.03 16.97 2.02
CA ALA A 758 51.02 15.67 1.36
C ALA A 758 49.86 15.56 0.35
N LEU A 759 48.64 15.94 0.74
CA LEU A 759 47.48 15.92 -0.16
C LEU A 759 47.64 16.90 -1.34
N GLN A 760 48.37 18.00 -1.19
CA GLN A 760 48.69 18.93 -2.27
C GLN A 760 49.72 18.36 -3.25
N SER A 761 50.68 17.56 -2.80
CA SER A 761 51.70 16.96 -3.66
C SER A 761 51.18 15.77 -4.48
N ILE A 762 50.14 15.08 -3.98
CA ILE A 762 49.52 13.94 -4.67
C ILE A 762 48.66 14.43 -5.86
N HIS A 763 49.05 14.07 -7.08
CA HIS A 763 48.35 14.43 -8.33
C HIS A 763 47.52 13.30 -8.95
N SER A 764 47.22 12.24 -8.18
CA SER A 764 46.39 11.13 -8.65
C SER A 764 44.89 11.44 -8.61
N ARG A 765 44.13 10.81 -9.51
CA ARG A 765 42.65 10.80 -9.51
C ARG A 765 42.06 9.48 -9.01
N ASN A 766 42.91 8.50 -8.67
CA ASN A 766 42.51 7.20 -8.18
C ASN A 766 42.52 7.23 -6.64
N PRO A 767 41.38 7.01 -5.96
CA PRO A 767 41.33 7.05 -4.50
C PRO A 767 42.31 6.09 -3.82
N GLN A 768 42.52 4.89 -4.39
CA GLN A 768 43.45 3.91 -3.82
C GLN A 768 44.89 4.41 -3.85
N VAL A 769 45.31 5.01 -4.96
CA VAL A 769 46.68 5.56 -5.09
C VAL A 769 46.90 6.71 -4.09
N ILE A 770 45.89 7.56 -3.88
CA ILE A 770 45.98 8.64 -2.88
C ILE A 770 46.13 8.04 -1.47
N ALA A 771 45.37 6.99 -1.15
CA ALA A 771 45.47 6.32 0.15
C ALA A 771 46.87 5.69 0.35
N ASP A 772 47.39 4.98 -0.66
CA ASP A 772 48.70 4.32 -0.61
C ASP A 772 49.84 5.33 -0.51
N GLU A 773 49.81 6.42 -1.31
CA GLU A 773 50.83 7.47 -1.26
C GLU A 773 50.83 8.23 0.08
N LEU A 774 49.64 8.54 0.62
CA LEU A 774 49.54 9.19 1.93
C LEU A 774 50.06 8.29 3.06
N MET A 775 49.75 6.99 3.01
CA MET A 775 50.26 5.98 3.93
C MET A 775 51.80 5.88 3.87
N ASN A 776 52.37 5.80 2.67
CA ASN A 776 53.82 5.72 2.50
C ASN A 776 54.53 6.98 3.02
N MET A 777 53.99 8.18 2.76
CA MET A 777 54.53 9.42 3.32
C MET A 777 54.48 9.45 4.86
N ALA A 778 53.45 8.89 5.47
CA ALA A 778 53.36 8.76 6.93
C ALA A 778 54.42 7.79 7.48
N ILE A 779 54.63 6.63 6.83
CA ILE A 779 55.66 5.65 7.20
C ILE A 779 57.07 6.25 7.09
N GLU A 780 57.34 7.00 6.02
CA GLU A 780 58.62 7.70 5.83
C GLU A 780 58.88 8.70 6.97
N LYS A 781 57.84 9.41 7.44
CA LYS A 781 57.93 10.37 8.57
C LYS A 781 58.27 9.68 9.89
N TYR A 782 57.81 8.44 10.09
CA TYR A 782 58.21 7.60 11.22
C TYR A 782 59.59 6.93 11.04
N GLY A 783 60.28 7.15 9.92
CA GLY A 783 61.60 6.56 9.64
C GLY A 783 61.54 5.08 9.30
N ASP A 784 60.58 4.69 8.44
CA ASP A 784 60.32 3.31 7.98
C ASP A 784 59.92 2.34 9.11
N ARG A 785 59.29 2.89 10.15
CA ARG A 785 58.71 2.13 11.26
C ARG A 785 57.26 2.50 11.42
N ILE A 786 56.47 1.58 11.98
CA ILE A 786 55.08 1.83 12.30
C ILE A 786 54.99 1.95 13.82
N GLU A 787 54.81 3.16 14.33
CA GLU A 787 54.72 3.39 15.78
C GLU A 787 53.29 3.23 16.33
N ASP A 788 52.28 3.29 15.46
CA ASP A 788 50.88 3.13 15.81
C ASP A 788 50.08 2.49 14.67
N ASP A 789 48.87 2.01 14.95
CA ASP A 789 48.00 1.51 13.89
C ASP A 789 47.57 2.65 12.95
N MET A 790 47.69 2.41 11.64
CA MET A 790 47.49 3.43 10.62
C MET A 790 46.44 2.97 9.62
N THR A 791 45.41 3.79 9.41
CA THR A 791 44.36 3.55 8.41
C THR A 791 44.03 4.84 7.68
N VAL A 792 43.91 4.76 6.34
CA VAL A 792 43.48 5.85 5.47
C VAL A 792 42.35 5.36 4.57
N LEU A 793 41.25 6.11 4.53
CA LEU A 793 40.12 5.92 3.62
C LEU A 793 40.03 7.15 2.72
N VAL A 794 40.00 6.92 1.41
CA VAL A 794 39.81 8.00 0.43
C VAL A 794 38.60 7.67 -0.43
N THR A 795 37.53 8.44 -0.29
CA THR A 795 36.33 8.31 -1.12
C THR A 795 36.29 9.38 -2.17
N LYS A 796 36.26 8.97 -3.44
CA LYS A 796 36.04 9.84 -4.58
C LYS A 796 34.57 9.94 -4.92
N ILE A 797 34.10 11.13 -5.22
CA ILE A 797 32.77 11.38 -5.78
C ILE A 797 32.86 11.91 -7.21
N TRP A 798 32.02 11.41 -8.10
CA TRP A 798 31.86 11.95 -9.45
C TRP A 798 30.43 11.79 -9.95
N GLU A 799 30.00 12.65 -10.87
CA GLU A 799 28.68 12.55 -11.49
C GLU A 799 28.58 11.29 -12.38
N SER A 800 27.49 10.53 -12.25
CA SER A 800 27.15 9.45 -13.17
C SER A 800 26.83 10.09 -14.53
N LYS A 801 27.46 9.60 -15.60
CA LYS A 801 27.21 10.04 -16.98
C LYS A 801 26.19 9.15 -17.67
#